data_AF-A0A345IMY7-F1
#
_entry.id   AF-A0A345IMY7-F1
#
_cell.length_a   1.000
_cell.length_b   1.000
_cell.length_c   1.000
_cell.angle_alpha   90.00
_cell.angle_beta   90.00
_cell.angle_gamma   90.00
#
_symmetry.space_group_name_H-M   'P 1'
#
loop_
_entity.id
_entity.type
_entity.pdbx_description
1 polymer ?
#
loop_
_entity_poly.entity_id
_entity_poly.type
_entity_poly.pdbx_seq_one_letter_code
_entity_poly.pdbx_strand_id
1 'polypeptide(L)'
;MLTFIQPIDPFVLGWLALCILSALYVAYDQFRNNPEPTVMRWAFILTTLYMGPIGLLLYVMADKEPKPGTHEQFTRPLWKQGVGSTMHCVAGDATGIILSALIVISLGLPMKWDLVVEYLAGFMVGLFVFQALFMKSSMGGSYWENVKRSFLPELISMNFMMAGMAPVMVFLMMGRDMRAMQPTEPLFWAVMSLGVIAGFALAYPVNVWMVSRNMKHGLMTERPSGSRFDVPSQPLEPQNVNHLNRSQGKVVQAPQGHEAAGSASHAGHHMPEQDHAQMNHAEHAAHVQVTQAHAHMGHGTPPEQATASSPDHAAMGHEGHQMQPNVTRPQLLSVGLISGLLLLLGMTWPATKVNVNIAAHEVGSAIMPPGMIMTPDTPADAMKDMSAVDPRLFRFRAAVTQQGDQTLEPAVQGGVKRFNLTVSAGQWSILKDKTVGSYAINGQVPGPRLELEQGDQVEIVVKNDLPESTTLHWHGLILDNEMDGPAHITQKPIEPGGSYTYRFTAVQAGTYFYHSHDKVDRQQGLGVYGALIIRPTSDPVKIARVRGLILPDDDATAIESPAANRADLEYVIQLQEWLSRDGLTYPAMNMEGGLPNYFTINGKAYPNTQTIRMRVGQTVKVRFIGSNNNFVHPMHIHGGPFNVVARDGETLPAAQQFLADTVNVGPGQRYDVIWRARKPGTWLIHCHIPHHTTNNNTEQDGGGGLMMKIVVEG
;
A
#
# COMPACT_ATOMS: atom_id res chain seq x y z
N MET A 1 -0.38 16.70 17.10
CA MET A 1 -0.15 15.36 17.68
C MET A 1 0.01 14.41 16.49
N LEU A 2 1.13 13.71 16.33
CA LEU A 2 1.24 12.71 15.26
C LEU A 2 0.23 11.60 15.56
N THR A 3 -0.76 11.42 14.68
CA THR A 3 -1.69 10.31 14.76
C THR A 3 -1.08 9.15 14.01
N PHE A 4 -0.66 8.10 14.73
CA PHE A 4 -0.24 6.84 14.10
C PHE A 4 -1.45 6.16 13.46
N ILE A 5 -1.37 5.90 12.16
CA ILE A 5 -2.42 5.27 11.35
C ILE A 5 -2.17 3.78 11.26
N GLN A 6 -0.91 3.37 11.16
CA GLN A 6 -0.50 1.97 11.02
C GLN A 6 0.56 1.59 12.07
N PRO A 7 0.63 0.30 12.46
CA PRO A 7 1.67 -0.19 13.36
C PRO A 7 3.10 0.06 12.88
N ILE A 8 3.32 0.27 11.57
CA ILE A 8 4.63 0.54 10.98
C ILE A 8 5.12 1.97 11.24
N ASP A 9 4.21 2.93 11.47
CA ASP A 9 4.54 4.35 11.61
C ASP A 9 5.59 4.64 12.71
N PRO A 10 5.51 4.09 13.94
CA PRO A 10 6.56 4.30 14.94
C PRO A 10 7.92 3.72 14.52
N PHE A 11 7.95 2.60 13.80
CA PHE A 11 9.20 2.02 13.30
C PHE A 11 9.84 2.90 12.23
N VAL A 12 9.02 3.47 11.32
CA VAL A 12 9.46 4.42 10.31
C VAL A 12 10.08 5.65 10.95
N LEU A 13 9.42 6.25 11.94
CA LEU A 13 9.98 7.42 12.64
C LEU A 13 11.25 7.08 13.40
N GLY A 14 11.32 5.90 14.03
CA GLY A 14 12.53 5.40 14.68
C GLY A 14 13.70 5.26 13.69
N TRP A 15 13.45 4.66 12.52
CA TRP A 15 14.44 4.54 11.45
C TRP A 15 14.94 5.90 10.97
N LEU A 16 14.04 6.83 10.65
CA LEU A 16 14.41 8.18 10.19
C LEU A 16 15.20 8.97 11.24
N ALA A 17 14.83 8.84 12.53
CA ALA A 17 15.59 9.43 13.62
C ALA A 17 17.02 8.85 13.69
N LEU A 18 17.16 7.53 13.55
CA LEU A 18 18.47 6.87 13.48
C LEU A 18 19.27 7.31 12.26
N CYS A 19 18.63 7.57 11.11
CA CYS A 19 19.31 8.11 9.93
C CYS A 19 19.92 9.48 10.22
N ILE A 20 19.15 10.39 10.84
CA ILE A 20 19.63 11.73 11.20
C ILE A 20 20.78 11.65 12.21
N LEU A 21 20.62 10.87 13.28
CA LEU A 21 21.66 10.72 14.31
C LEU A 21 22.96 10.13 13.74
N SER A 22 22.83 9.13 12.86
CA SER A 22 23.96 8.51 12.16
C SER A 22 24.70 9.53 11.29
N ALA A 23 23.96 10.29 10.47
CA ALA A 23 24.54 11.31 9.59
C ALA A 23 25.21 12.43 10.39
N LEU A 24 24.63 12.87 11.51
CA LEU A 24 25.22 13.87 12.40
C LEU A 24 26.54 13.38 13.02
N TYR A 25 26.60 12.11 13.44
CA TYR A 25 27.83 11.53 13.94
C TYR A 25 28.91 11.47 12.86
N VAL A 26 28.58 10.97 11.67
CA VAL A 26 29.51 10.90 10.54
C VAL A 26 30.00 12.30 10.16
N ALA A 27 29.12 13.30 10.11
CA ALA A 27 29.50 14.68 9.84
C ALA A 27 30.46 15.22 10.91
N TYR A 28 30.15 15.02 12.20
CA TYR A 28 31.02 15.42 13.29
C TYR A 28 32.41 14.80 13.17
N ASP A 29 32.49 13.50 12.91
CA ASP A 29 33.74 12.74 12.86
C ASP A 29 34.55 13.05 11.58
N GLN A 30 33.91 13.11 10.41
CA GLN A 30 34.55 13.43 9.12
C GLN A 30 35.23 14.81 9.14
N PHE A 31 34.58 15.83 9.72
CA PHE A 31 35.19 17.16 9.83
C PHE A 31 36.18 17.30 11.00
N ARG A 32 36.26 16.32 11.92
CA ARG A 32 37.14 16.37 13.10
C ARG A 32 38.30 15.38 13.11
N ASN A 33 38.20 14.23 12.47
CA ASN A 33 39.13 13.14 12.71
C ASN A 33 39.57 12.42 11.44
N ASN A 34 38.98 12.71 10.28
CA ASN A 34 39.25 11.98 9.06
C ASN A 34 39.99 12.82 8.01
N PRO A 35 41.13 12.36 7.46
CA PRO A 35 41.94 13.09 6.49
C PRO A 35 41.48 12.85 5.04
N GLU A 36 40.17 12.83 4.78
CA GLU A 36 39.61 12.65 3.43
C GLU A 36 39.42 14.01 2.70
N PRO A 37 39.42 14.02 1.35
CA PRO A 37 39.01 15.19 0.59
C PRO A 37 37.54 15.56 0.84
N THR A 38 37.22 16.86 0.76
CA THR A 38 35.91 17.42 1.14
C THR A 38 34.70 16.71 0.49
N VAL A 39 34.81 16.31 -0.78
CA VAL A 39 33.69 15.66 -1.49
C VAL A 39 33.42 14.25 -0.93
N MET A 40 34.44 13.51 -0.53
CA MET A 40 34.27 12.19 0.09
C MET A 40 33.61 12.29 1.46
N ARG A 41 33.95 13.33 2.24
CA ARG A 41 33.25 13.64 3.50
C ARG A 41 31.75 13.80 3.27
N TRP A 42 31.36 14.60 2.26
CA TRP A 42 29.96 14.78 1.90
C TRP A 42 29.32 13.50 1.37
N ALA A 43 30.05 12.69 0.59
CA ALA A 43 29.54 11.40 0.13
C ALA A 43 29.16 10.48 1.29
N PHE A 44 30.03 10.35 2.30
CA PHE A 44 29.73 9.57 3.51
C PHE A 44 28.58 10.15 4.34
N ILE A 45 28.48 11.47 4.47
CA ILE A 45 27.38 12.12 5.20
C ILE A 45 26.04 11.87 4.50
N LEU A 46 25.97 12.09 3.18
CA LEU A 46 24.74 11.93 2.41
C LEU A 46 24.29 10.48 2.33
N THR A 47 25.21 9.56 2.00
CA THR A 47 24.88 8.12 1.99
C THR A 47 24.48 7.60 3.36
N THR A 48 25.08 8.10 4.44
CA THR A 48 24.64 7.77 5.81
C THR A 48 23.27 8.35 6.12
N LEU A 49 22.94 9.55 5.63
CA LEU A 49 21.59 10.09 5.75
C LEU A 49 20.56 9.21 5.03
N TYR A 50 20.92 8.64 3.87
CA TYR A 50 20.03 7.78 3.09
C TYR A 50 19.92 6.36 3.65
N MET A 51 21.01 5.76 4.13
CA MET A 51 21.07 4.35 4.55
C MET A 51 21.03 4.16 6.08
N GLY A 52 21.10 5.26 6.83
CA GLY A 52 21.05 5.29 8.27
C GLY A 52 22.16 4.51 8.97
N PRO A 53 21.84 3.68 9.99
CA PRO A 53 22.83 2.89 10.72
C PRO A 53 23.71 2.01 9.83
N ILE A 54 23.20 1.57 8.67
CA ILE A 54 23.98 0.79 7.70
C ILE A 54 25.10 1.66 7.11
N GLY A 55 24.79 2.89 6.71
CA GLY A 55 25.79 3.85 6.21
C GLY A 55 26.84 4.19 7.28
N LEU A 56 26.41 4.38 8.53
CA LEU A 56 27.31 4.58 9.66
C LEU A 56 28.25 3.38 9.87
N LEU A 57 27.72 2.16 9.81
CA LEU A 57 28.52 0.95 9.95
C LEU A 57 29.57 0.87 8.82
N LEU A 58 29.17 1.15 7.59
CA LEU A 58 30.07 1.18 6.43
C LEU A 58 31.16 2.25 6.59
N TYR A 59 30.81 3.45 7.07
CA TYR A 59 31.78 4.50 7.39
C TYR A 59 32.80 4.02 8.43
N VAL A 60 32.33 3.47 9.56
CA VAL A 60 33.21 3.01 10.65
C VAL A 60 34.13 1.87 10.20
N MET A 61 33.64 0.96 9.36
CA MET A 61 34.39 -0.23 8.92
C MET A 61 35.35 0.05 7.76
N ALA A 62 34.98 0.94 6.84
CA ALA A 62 35.72 1.15 5.61
C ALA A 62 36.63 2.37 5.66
N ASP A 63 36.25 3.43 6.40
CA ASP A 63 36.80 4.76 6.19
C ASP A 63 37.36 5.43 7.45
N LYS A 64 36.63 5.35 8.56
CA LYS A 64 37.01 6.01 9.83
C LYS A 64 38.45 5.67 10.24
N GLU A 65 39.30 6.70 10.33
CA GLU A 65 40.69 6.54 10.77
C GLU A 65 40.77 5.95 12.20
N PRO A 66 41.33 4.73 12.39
CA PRO A 66 41.39 4.10 13.72
C PRO A 66 42.38 4.78 14.65
N LYS A 67 43.49 5.29 14.11
CA LYS A 67 44.55 6.02 14.81
C LYS A 67 45.11 7.12 13.89
N PRO A 68 45.44 8.31 14.39
CA PRO A 68 46.02 9.37 13.56
C PRO A 68 47.25 8.90 12.77
N GLY A 69 47.23 9.10 11.45
CA GLY A 69 48.33 8.72 10.55
C GLY A 69 48.24 7.29 9.97
N THR A 70 47.12 6.58 10.18
CA THR A 70 46.95 5.17 9.73
C THR A 70 45.87 4.98 8.67
N HIS A 71 45.19 6.05 8.27
CA HIS A 71 44.05 5.99 7.35
C HIS A 71 44.39 5.32 5.99
N GLU A 72 45.52 5.62 5.37
CA GLU A 72 45.98 5.04 4.10
C GLU A 72 46.13 3.51 4.19
N GLN A 73 46.68 3.02 5.31
CA GLN A 73 46.84 1.59 5.55
C GLN A 73 45.48 0.93 5.83
N PHE A 74 44.62 1.63 6.58
CA PHE A 74 43.30 1.13 6.95
C PHE A 74 42.38 0.98 5.74
N THR A 75 42.39 1.93 4.80
CA THR A 75 41.51 1.94 3.62
C THR A 75 42.05 1.12 2.46
N ARG A 76 43.33 0.69 2.49
CA ARG A 76 43.99 -0.10 1.42
C ARG A 76 43.24 -1.35 0.93
N PRO A 77 42.58 -2.17 1.78
CA PRO A 77 41.88 -3.37 1.32
C PRO A 77 40.84 -3.08 0.22
N LEU A 78 40.84 -3.90 -0.83
CA LEU A 78 40.01 -3.70 -2.04
C LEU A 78 38.51 -3.58 -1.71
N TRP A 79 38.00 -4.33 -0.74
CA TRP A 79 36.59 -4.26 -0.35
C TRP A 79 36.22 -2.90 0.26
N LYS A 80 37.14 -2.23 0.96
CA LYS A 80 36.95 -0.88 1.53
C LYS A 80 37.06 0.19 0.46
N GLN A 81 38.02 0.04 -0.46
CA GLN A 81 38.11 0.87 -1.65
C GLN A 81 36.82 0.79 -2.49
N GLY A 82 36.25 -0.41 -2.63
CA GLY A 82 34.94 -0.62 -3.23
C GLY A 82 33.80 0.06 -2.48
N VAL A 83 33.81 0.04 -1.13
CA VAL A 83 32.82 0.79 -0.32
C VAL A 83 32.93 2.27 -0.61
N GLY A 84 34.13 2.87 -0.55
CA GLY A 84 34.32 4.28 -0.87
C GLY A 84 33.84 4.65 -2.27
N SER A 85 34.20 3.84 -3.27
CA SER A 85 33.76 4.02 -4.66
C SER A 85 32.23 3.97 -4.80
N THR A 86 31.59 3.00 -4.15
CA THR A 86 30.13 2.84 -4.19
C THR A 86 29.42 3.97 -3.44
N MET A 87 29.92 4.36 -2.25
CA MET A 87 29.36 5.46 -1.47
C MET A 87 29.43 6.79 -2.23
N HIS A 88 30.52 7.04 -2.94
CA HIS A 88 30.68 8.23 -3.76
C HIS A 88 29.64 8.31 -4.90
N CYS A 89 29.42 7.20 -5.61
CA CYS A 89 28.40 7.15 -6.67
C CYS A 89 26.98 7.27 -6.11
N VAL A 90 26.66 6.48 -5.09
CA VAL A 90 25.32 6.47 -4.49
C VAL A 90 24.98 7.84 -3.89
N ALA A 91 25.95 8.59 -3.35
CA ALA A 91 25.71 9.96 -2.90
C ALA A 91 25.16 10.84 -4.04
N GLY A 92 25.77 10.81 -5.22
CA GLY A 92 25.33 11.61 -6.36
C GLY A 92 24.04 11.10 -7.00
N ASP A 93 23.99 9.79 -7.29
CA ASP A 93 22.85 9.14 -7.92
C ASP A 93 21.58 9.32 -7.08
N ALA A 94 21.63 8.98 -5.78
CA ALA A 94 20.48 9.09 -4.89
C ALA A 94 20.05 10.55 -4.66
N THR A 95 21.00 11.49 -4.59
CA THR A 95 20.66 12.93 -4.50
C THR A 95 19.87 13.38 -5.72
N GLY A 96 20.34 13.01 -6.93
CA GLY A 96 19.66 13.35 -8.18
C GLY A 96 18.26 12.76 -8.24
N ILE A 97 18.13 11.46 -7.90
CA ILE A 97 16.85 10.74 -7.86
C ILE A 97 15.87 11.39 -6.87
N ILE A 98 16.28 11.64 -5.63
CA ILE A 98 15.41 12.25 -4.60
C ILE A 98 14.93 13.63 -5.05
N LEU A 99 15.82 14.47 -5.58
CA LEU A 99 15.46 15.82 -6.04
C LEU A 99 14.50 15.78 -7.23
N SER A 100 14.73 14.89 -8.19
CA SER A 100 13.81 14.73 -9.33
C SER A 100 12.47 14.16 -8.91
N ALA A 101 12.43 13.19 -7.99
CA ALA A 101 11.18 12.62 -7.49
C ALA A 101 10.27 13.72 -6.94
N LEU A 102 10.83 14.62 -6.12
CA LEU A 102 10.09 15.77 -5.58
C LEU A 102 9.54 16.67 -6.68
N ILE A 103 10.30 16.89 -7.76
CA ILE A 103 9.89 17.72 -8.90
C ILE A 103 8.79 17.02 -9.70
N VAL A 104 8.98 15.77 -10.09
CA VAL A 104 8.05 14.99 -10.91
C VAL A 104 6.71 14.81 -10.19
N ILE A 105 6.75 14.48 -8.89
CA ILE A 105 5.54 14.38 -8.06
C ILE A 105 4.82 15.72 -7.98
N SER A 106 5.56 16.83 -7.84
CA SER A 106 4.98 18.19 -7.84
C SER A 106 4.36 18.57 -9.19
N LEU A 107 4.87 18.01 -10.30
CA LEU A 107 4.30 18.17 -11.64
C LEU A 107 3.12 17.21 -11.91
N GLY A 108 2.83 16.28 -10.99
CA GLY A 108 1.73 15.33 -11.11
C GLY A 108 1.93 14.28 -12.21
N LEU A 109 3.17 13.96 -12.57
CA LEU A 109 3.45 13.00 -13.64
C LEU A 109 3.26 11.54 -13.17
N PRO A 110 2.89 10.62 -14.09
CA PRO A 110 2.86 9.19 -13.82
C PRO A 110 4.21 8.59 -13.39
N MET A 111 4.17 7.55 -12.55
CA MET A 111 5.36 6.88 -12.02
C MET A 111 6.32 6.34 -13.11
N LYS A 112 5.81 5.89 -14.27
CA LYS A 112 6.67 5.47 -15.39
C LYS A 112 7.63 6.57 -15.88
N TRP A 113 7.18 7.82 -15.84
CA TRP A 113 8.00 8.97 -16.21
C TRP A 113 8.91 9.37 -15.06
N ASP A 114 8.45 9.18 -13.83
CA ASP A 114 9.27 9.35 -12.62
C ASP A 114 10.55 8.53 -12.71
N LEU A 115 10.44 7.22 -12.92
CA LEU A 115 11.60 6.33 -13.04
C LEU A 115 12.60 6.75 -14.12
N VAL A 116 12.11 7.23 -15.26
CA VAL A 116 12.98 7.68 -16.37
C VAL A 116 13.67 9.00 -16.02
N VAL A 117 12.93 9.97 -15.50
CA VAL A 117 13.48 11.28 -15.12
C VAL A 117 14.44 11.14 -13.94
N GLU A 118 14.11 10.31 -12.95
CA GLU A 118 14.96 9.95 -11.82
C GLU A 118 16.26 9.30 -12.27
N TYR A 119 16.20 8.34 -13.20
CA TYR A 119 17.41 7.72 -13.76
C TYR A 119 18.32 8.77 -14.40
N LEU A 120 17.76 9.65 -15.25
CA LEU A 120 18.53 10.69 -15.94
C LEU A 120 19.10 11.71 -14.96
N ALA A 121 18.30 12.17 -13.99
CA ALA A 121 18.71 13.14 -12.99
C ALA A 121 19.79 12.57 -12.05
N GLY A 122 19.60 11.34 -11.56
CA GLY A 122 20.59 10.59 -10.79
C GLY A 122 21.92 10.52 -11.54
N PHE A 123 21.90 10.02 -12.79
CA PHE A 123 23.09 9.91 -13.61
C PHE A 123 23.77 11.26 -13.87
N MET A 124 23.00 12.32 -14.14
CA MET A 124 23.55 13.67 -14.36
C MET A 124 24.21 14.23 -13.09
N VAL A 125 23.58 14.10 -11.92
CA VAL A 125 24.14 14.59 -10.65
C VAL A 125 25.36 13.76 -10.25
N GLY A 126 25.30 12.43 -10.39
CA GLY A 126 26.44 11.53 -10.20
C GLY A 126 27.62 11.94 -11.07
N LEU A 127 27.41 12.05 -12.38
CA LEU A 127 28.47 12.36 -13.35
C LEU A 127 29.03 13.79 -13.21
N PHE A 128 28.17 14.81 -13.21
CA PHE A 128 28.62 16.20 -13.33
C PHE A 128 28.99 16.85 -11.99
N VAL A 129 28.35 16.44 -10.89
CA VAL A 129 28.57 17.03 -9.56
C VAL A 129 29.54 16.18 -8.76
N PHE A 130 29.28 14.89 -8.58
CA PHE A 130 30.11 14.07 -7.70
C PHE A 130 31.37 13.57 -8.39
N GLN A 131 31.29 12.98 -9.59
CA GLN A 131 32.47 12.44 -10.29
C GLN A 131 33.38 13.55 -10.88
N ALA A 132 32.83 14.43 -11.73
CA ALA A 132 33.64 15.35 -12.52
C ALA A 132 34.27 16.50 -11.73
N LEU A 133 33.59 17.01 -10.68
CA LEU A 133 34.16 18.04 -9.80
C LEU A 133 35.20 17.45 -8.84
N PHE A 134 35.02 16.21 -8.39
CA PHE A 134 35.97 15.53 -7.49
C PHE A 134 37.32 15.26 -8.15
N MET A 135 37.32 14.76 -9.39
CA MET A 135 38.57 14.51 -10.10
C MET A 135 39.35 15.80 -10.40
N LYS A 136 38.67 16.95 -10.47
CA LYS A 136 39.34 18.25 -10.66
C LYS A 136 40.19 18.64 -9.45
N SER A 137 39.76 18.32 -8.22
CA SER A 137 40.52 18.63 -7.00
C SER A 137 41.66 17.64 -6.72
N SER A 138 41.59 16.40 -7.22
CA SER A 138 42.48 15.32 -6.78
C SER A 138 43.37 14.69 -7.87
N MET A 139 42.99 14.74 -9.15
CA MET A 139 43.71 14.04 -10.24
C MET A 139 44.29 14.97 -11.32
N GLY A 140 43.98 16.27 -11.27
CA GLY A 140 44.37 17.24 -12.32
C GLY A 140 43.65 17.00 -13.65
N GLY A 141 43.84 17.91 -14.61
CA GLY A 141 43.18 17.87 -15.93
C GLY A 141 41.96 18.80 -16.05
N SER A 142 41.39 18.87 -17.27
CA SER A 142 40.20 19.69 -17.53
C SER A 142 38.93 19.00 -17.02
N TYR A 143 37.93 19.77 -16.57
CA TYR A 143 36.64 19.23 -16.12
C TYR A 143 36.02 18.26 -17.14
N TRP A 144 36.07 18.61 -18.42
CA TRP A 144 35.52 17.80 -19.51
C TRP A 144 36.31 16.51 -19.78
N GLU A 145 37.60 16.49 -19.50
CA GLU A 145 38.39 15.26 -19.60
C GLU A 145 37.99 14.26 -18.50
N ASN A 146 37.71 14.75 -17.29
CA ASN A 146 37.23 13.94 -16.19
C ASN A 146 35.81 13.39 -16.45
N VAL A 147 34.90 14.21 -17.01
CA VAL A 147 33.58 13.73 -17.46
C VAL A 147 33.71 12.56 -18.43
N LYS A 148 34.59 12.67 -19.45
CA LYS A 148 34.77 11.63 -20.46
C LYS A 148 35.34 10.34 -19.85
N ARG A 149 36.27 10.44 -18.91
CA ARG A 149 36.90 9.28 -18.25
C ARG A 149 35.93 8.55 -17.32
N SER A 150 35.06 9.29 -16.60
CA SER A 150 34.12 8.71 -15.63
C SER A 150 32.78 8.29 -16.21
N PHE A 151 32.45 8.69 -17.44
CA PHE A 151 31.14 8.40 -18.06
C PHE A 151 30.77 6.91 -18.02
N LEU A 152 31.65 6.04 -18.54
CA LEU A 152 31.34 4.62 -18.67
C LEU A 152 31.32 3.88 -17.32
N PRO A 153 32.30 4.08 -16.41
CA PRO A 153 32.21 3.52 -15.07
C PRO A 153 30.97 3.98 -14.29
N GLU A 154 30.56 5.25 -14.46
CA GLU A 154 29.35 5.76 -13.82
C GLU A 154 28.09 5.16 -14.40
N LEU A 155 28.00 5.04 -15.73
CA LEU A 155 26.87 4.40 -16.40
C LEU A 155 26.68 2.97 -15.92
N ILE A 156 27.77 2.20 -15.81
CA ILE A 156 27.71 0.82 -15.29
C ILE A 156 27.22 0.82 -13.84
N SER A 157 27.78 1.66 -12.97
CA SER A 157 27.36 1.73 -11.55
C SER A 157 25.90 2.11 -11.39
N MET A 158 25.46 3.15 -12.09
CA MET A 158 24.09 3.66 -12.06
C MET A 158 23.09 2.61 -12.57
N ASN A 159 23.44 1.84 -13.60
CA ASN A 159 22.60 0.75 -14.08
C ASN A 159 22.35 -0.31 -13.00
N PHE A 160 23.39 -0.75 -12.28
CA PHE A 160 23.22 -1.70 -11.18
C PHE A 160 22.47 -1.09 -10.00
N MET A 161 22.74 0.18 -9.68
CA MET A 161 22.03 0.91 -8.62
C MET A 161 20.53 0.95 -8.90
N MET A 162 20.14 1.41 -10.08
CA MET A 162 18.74 1.54 -10.47
C MET A 162 18.05 0.21 -10.72
N ALA A 163 18.76 -0.81 -11.20
CA ALA A 163 18.24 -2.17 -11.29
C ALA A 163 17.81 -2.75 -9.93
N GLY A 164 18.47 -2.32 -8.85
CA GLY A 164 18.15 -2.75 -7.48
C GLY A 164 17.12 -1.86 -6.80
N MET A 165 17.26 -0.54 -6.97
CA MET A 165 16.38 0.45 -6.34
C MET A 165 14.97 0.44 -6.93
N ALA A 166 14.82 0.53 -8.26
CA ALA A 166 13.51 0.76 -8.87
C ALA A 166 12.45 -0.31 -8.57
N PRO A 167 12.74 -1.63 -8.62
CA PRO A 167 11.76 -2.63 -8.22
C PRO A 167 11.29 -2.47 -6.77
N VAL A 168 12.22 -2.23 -5.84
CA VAL A 168 11.90 -2.03 -4.42
C VAL A 168 11.01 -0.80 -4.24
N MET A 169 11.37 0.31 -4.88
CA MET A 169 10.60 1.54 -4.88
C MET A 169 9.19 1.31 -5.41
N VAL A 170 9.05 0.76 -6.62
CA VAL A 170 7.75 0.55 -7.28
C VAL A 170 6.86 -0.37 -6.46
N PHE A 171 7.35 -1.50 -5.95
CA PHE A 171 6.51 -2.43 -5.19
C PHE A 171 6.09 -1.91 -3.82
N LEU A 172 6.92 -1.11 -3.16
CA LEU A 172 6.58 -0.52 -1.86
C LEU A 172 5.69 0.72 -2.02
N MET A 173 5.90 1.52 -3.08
CA MET A 173 5.11 2.72 -3.38
C MET A 173 3.72 2.39 -3.94
N MET A 174 3.64 1.47 -4.91
CA MET A 174 2.37 0.92 -5.43
C MET A 174 1.89 -0.33 -4.67
N GLY A 175 2.39 -0.50 -3.44
CA GLY A 175 1.99 -1.59 -2.57
C GLY A 175 0.67 -1.30 -1.87
N ARG A 176 0.50 -1.92 -0.71
CA ARG A 176 -0.71 -1.74 0.12
C ARG A 176 -0.85 -0.31 0.67
N ASP A 177 0.27 0.36 0.98
CA ASP A 177 0.26 1.65 1.68
C ASP A 177 0.87 2.73 0.78
N MET A 178 0.01 3.38 -0.02
CA MET A 178 0.42 4.39 -1.01
C MET A 178 0.78 5.73 -0.37
N ARG A 179 0.73 5.86 0.97
CA ARG A 179 1.44 6.96 1.67
C ARG A 179 2.92 6.98 1.30
N ALA A 180 3.49 5.82 0.93
CA ALA A 180 4.84 5.71 0.39
C ALA A 180 5.08 6.53 -0.89
N MET A 181 4.04 6.95 -1.63
CA MET A 181 4.15 7.81 -2.81
C MET A 181 4.15 9.32 -2.48
N GLN A 182 3.85 9.69 -1.23
CA GLN A 182 3.64 11.09 -0.84
C GLN A 182 4.88 11.61 -0.10
N PRO A 183 5.62 12.60 -0.64
CA PRO A 183 6.81 13.14 0.03
C PRO A 183 6.55 13.79 1.40
N THR A 184 5.30 14.15 1.66
CA THR A 184 4.83 14.68 2.94
C THR A 184 4.68 13.61 4.02
N GLU A 185 4.66 12.33 3.65
CA GLU A 185 4.51 11.20 4.56
C GLU A 185 5.90 10.63 4.94
N PRO A 186 6.14 10.31 6.23
CA PRO A 186 7.39 9.67 6.65
C PRO A 186 7.68 8.35 5.92
N LEU A 187 6.63 7.61 5.53
CA LEU A 187 6.76 6.34 4.85
C LEU A 187 7.48 6.45 3.50
N PHE A 188 7.25 7.53 2.75
CA PHE A 188 7.97 7.82 1.50
C PHE A 188 9.49 7.80 1.72
N TRP A 189 9.97 8.50 2.74
CA TRP A 189 11.40 8.60 3.04
C TRP A 189 12.01 7.28 3.50
N ALA A 190 11.25 6.46 4.24
CA ALA A 190 11.69 5.12 4.60
C ALA A 190 11.79 4.20 3.38
N VAL A 191 10.85 4.30 2.43
CA VAL A 191 10.91 3.53 1.17
C VAL A 191 12.07 3.99 0.29
N MET A 192 12.30 5.30 0.16
CA MET A 192 13.49 5.85 -0.51
C MET A 192 14.78 5.29 0.10
N SER A 193 14.86 5.28 1.44
CA SER A 193 16.01 4.74 2.17
C SER A 193 16.25 3.26 1.85
N LEU A 194 15.20 2.43 1.85
CA LEU A 194 15.28 1.01 1.48
C LEU A 194 15.67 0.82 0.00
N GLY A 195 15.12 1.63 -0.90
CA GLY A 195 15.49 1.63 -2.31
C GLY A 195 16.98 1.91 -2.52
N VAL A 196 17.51 2.94 -1.85
CA VAL A 196 18.95 3.27 -1.90
C VAL A 196 19.81 2.14 -1.34
N ILE A 197 19.39 1.48 -0.25
CA ILE A 197 20.11 0.32 0.31
C ILE A 197 20.14 -0.84 -0.67
N ALA A 198 19.01 -1.16 -1.32
CA ALA A 198 18.93 -2.22 -2.32
C ALA A 198 19.80 -1.90 -3.55
N GLY A 199 19.74 -0.65 -4.04
CA GLY A 199 20.59 -0.18 -5.12
C GLY A 199 22.08 -0.25 -4.76
N PHE A 200 22.47 0.19 -3.56
CA PHE A 200 23.84 0.08 -3.06
C PHE A 200 24.31 -1.38 -3.03
N ALA A 201 23.49 -2.29 -2.48
CA ALA A 201 23.84 -3.71 -2.37
C ALA A 201 24.08 -4.35 -3.75
N LEU A 202 23.29 -3.98 -4.75
CA LEU A 202 23.44 -4.48 -6.11
C LEU A 202 24.60 -3.84 -6.87
N ALA A 203 24.87 -2.54 -6.64
CA ALA A 203 25.97 -1.81 -7.26
C ALA A 203 27.35 -2.10 -6.63
N TYR A 204 27.40 -2.53 -5.38
CA TYR A 204 28.66 -2.73 -4.66
C TYR A 204 29.63 -3.70 -5.36
N PRO A 205 29.24 -4.92 -5.78
CA PRO A 205 30.18 -5.87 -6.40
C PRO A 205 30.79 -5.35 -7.70
N VAL A 206 30.01 -4.64 -8.53
CA VAL A 206 30.53 -4.09 -9.79
C VAL A 206 31.49 -2.93 -9.54
N ASN A 207 31.24 -2.11 -8.51
CA ASN A 207 32.17 -1.03 -8.13
C ASN A 207 33.48 -1.59 -7.57
N VAL A 208 33.44 -2.65 -6.76
CA VAL A 208 34.66 -3.37 -6.31
C VAL A 208 35.45 -3.89 -7.52
N TRP A 209 34.77 -4.47 -8.51
CA TRP A 209 35.41 -4.93 -9.75
C TRP A 209 36.03 -3.77 -10.54
N MET A 210 35.32 -2.65 -10.72
CA MET A 210 35.84 -1.48 -11.44
C MET A 210 37.07 -0.86 -10.76
N VAL A 211 37.08 -0.80 -9.42
CA VAL A 211 38.26 -0.38 -8.65
C VAL A 211 39.42 -1.34 -8.88
N SER A 212 39.19 -2.66 -8.86
CA SER A 212 40.25 -3.66 -9.13
C SER A 212 40.87 -3.58 -10.53
N ARG A 213 40.18 -2.91 -11.47
CA ARG A 213 40.61 -2.72 -12.87
C ARG A 213 41.08 -1.30 -13.17
N ASN A 214 41.29 -0.46 -12.15
CA ASN A 214 41.67 0.96 -12.28
C ASN A 214 40.70 1.76 -13.18
N MET A 215 39.41 1.38 -13.19
CA MET A 215 38.35 2.12 -13.89
C MET A 215 37.68 3.15 -12.98
N LYS A 216 37.73 2.93 -11.66
CA LYS A 216 37.28 3.86 -10.63
C LYS A 216 38.34 3.97 -9.55
N HIS A 217 38.29 5.06 -8.79
CA HIS A 217 39.01 5.18 -7.54
C HIS A 217 38.14 4.72 -6.36
N GLY A 218 38.80 4.29 -5.29
CA GLY A 218 38.17 4.09 -4.00
C GLY A 218 38.44 5.27 -3.05
N LEU A 219 38.77 4.94 -1.80
CA LEU A 219 39.08 5.91 -0.74
C LEU A 219 40.47 6.53 -0.96
N MET A 220 40.56 7.83 -0.76
CA MET A 220 41.80 8.61 -0.92
C MET A 220 42.06 9.45 0.33
N THR A 221 43.33 9.78 0.56
CA THR A 221 43.75 10.58 1.71
C THR A 221 44.35 11.90 1.25
N GLU A 222 43.92 13.00 1.86
CA GLU A 222 44.44 14.34 1.63
C GLU A 222 45.00 14.90 2.94
N ARG A 223 46.32 15.11 3.00
CA ARG A 223 47.02 15.71 4.14
C ARG A 223 47.64 17.05 3.75
N PRO A 224 46.91 18.17 3.85
CA PRO A 224 47.49 19.49 3.61
C PRO A 224 48.58 19.78 4.64
N SER A 225 49.74 20.29 4.19
CA SER A 225 50.86 20.65 5.08
C SER A 225 50.45 21.74 6.07
N GLY A 226 50.78 21.57 7.35
CA GLY A 226 50.35 22.47 8.44
C GLY A 226 48.93 22.24 8.95
N SER A 227 48.19 21.26 8.41
CA SER A 227 46.91 20.84 8.99
C SER A 227 47.13 19.93 10.20
N ARG A 228 46.12 19.78 11.08
CA ARG A 228 46.19 18.82 12.19
C ARG A 228 46.29 17.35 11.74
N PHE A 229 46.12 17.10 10.44
CA PHE A 229 46.24 15.78 9.81
C PHE A 229 47.63 15.55 9.21
N ASP A 230 48.52 16.54 9.30
CA ASP A 230 49.94 16.50 8.92
C ASP A 230 50.75 15.72 9.98
N VAL A 231 50.48 14.42 10.06
CA VAL A 231 51.16 13.45 10.93
C VAL A 231 52.02 12.57 10.04
N PRO A 232 53.28 12.24 10.41
CA PRO A 232 54.12 11.35 9.60
C PRO A 232 53.40 10.02 9.39
N SER A 233 53.13 9.66 8.13
CA SER A 233 52.60 8.34 7.80
C SER A 233 53.59 7.29 8.27
N GLN A 234 53.10 6.25 8.98
CA GLN A 234 53.98 5.15 9.35
C GLN A 234 54.49 4.46 8.07
N PRO A 235 55.81 4.23 7.93
CA PRO A 235 56.35 3.61 6.72
C PRO A 235 55.74 2.22 6.53
N LEU A 236 55.32 1.95 5.29
CA LEU A 236 54.88 0.63 4.87
C LEU A 236 56.05 -0.35 4.99
N GLU A 237 56.01 -1.29 5.94
CA GLU A 237 56.93 -2.42 5.91
C GLU A 237 56.75 -3.19 4.59
N PRO A 238 57.82 -3.43 3.82
CA PRO A 238 57.73 -4.25 2.62
C PRO A 238 57.47 -5.70 3.03
N GLN A 239 56.24 -6.18 2.82
CA GLN A 239 55.96 -7.61 2.88
C GLN A 239 56.62 -8.29 1.66
N ASN A 240 57.67 -9.05 1.95
CA ASN A 240 58.35 -9.95 1.04
C ASN A 240 57.34 -11.02 0.53
N VAL A 241 56.73 -10.77 -0.63
CA VAL A 241 56.00 -11.80 -1.37
C VAL A 241 57.03 -12.60 -2.18
N ASN A 242 57.73 -13.51 -1.51
CA ASN A 242 58.43 -14.64 -2.13
C ASN A 242 58.94 -15.56 -1.02
N HIS A 243 58.20 -16.65 -0.75
CA HIS A 243 58.72 -17.98 -0.39
C HIS A 243 57.56 -18.90 0.03
N LEU A 244 56.75 -19.34 -0.94
CA LEU A 244 56.00 -20.59 -0.82
C LEU A 244 55.99 -21.30 -2.18
N ASN A 245 57.15 -21.82 -2.57
CA ASN A 245 57.17 -23.08 -3.31
C ASN A 245 58.55 -23.75 -3.26
N ARG A 246 58.54 -25.07 -3.00
CA ARG A 246 59.63 -26.06 -2.99
C ARG A 246 60.53 -26.17 -1.75
N SER A 247 60.19 -27.13 -0.90
CA SER A 247 61.03 -28.32 -0.62
C SER A 247 60.14 -29.35 0.11
N GLN A 248 59.79 -30.45 -0.55
CA GLN A 248 60.41 -31.78 -0.40
C GLN A 248 60.57 -32.25 1.05
N GLY A 249 59.95 -33.40 1.31
CA GLY A 249 59.68 -33.91 2.64
C GLY A 249 60.87 -34.47 3.40
N LYS A 250 60.66 -34.65 4.69
CA LYS A 250 61.28 -35.69 5.52
C LYS A 250 60.46 -35.92 6.78
N VAL A 251 60.24 -37.20 7.02
CA VAL A 251 59.62 -37.85 8.18
C VAL A 251 60.40 -37.54 9.45
N VAL A 252 59.73 -37.20 10.55
CA VAL A 252 60.18 -37.50 11.93
C VAL A 252 58.95 -37.76 12.82
N GLN A 253 59.05 -38.87 13.56
CA GLN A 253 58.07 -39.48 14.48
C GLN A 253 57.70 -38.59 15.68
N ALA A 254 56.49 -38.79 16.21
CA ALA A 254 56.09 -38.41 17.57
C ALA A 254 55.96 -39.68 18.44
N PRO A 255 56.39 -39.68 19.72
CA PRO A 255 56.25 -40.81 20.62
C PRO A 255 54.91 -40.83 21.37
N GLN A 256 54.54 -42.04 21.78
CA GLN A 256 53.30 -42.48 22.42
C GLN A 256 53.18 -42.17 23.92
N GLY A 257 51.94 -42.26 24.43
CA GLY A 257 51.53 -42.44 25.84
C GLY A 257 50.51 -41.38 26.26
N HIS A 258 49.31 -41.64 26.79
CA HIS A 258 48.71 -42.82 27.42
C HIS A 258 47.17 -42.79 27.31
N GLU A 259 46.56 -43.97 27.39
CA GLU A 259 45.13 -44.29 27.39
C GLU A 259 44.34 -43.77 28.60
N ALA A 260 43.05 -43.52 28.43
CA ALA A 260 41.98 -44.13 29.25
C ALA A 260 40.59 -43.94 28.61
N ALA A 261 39.77 -44.97 28.76
CA ALA A 261 38.54 -45.25 28.04
C ALA A 261 37.29 -44.50 28.54
N GLY A 262 36.27 -44.44 27.67
CA GLY A 262 34.90 -44.05 28.00
C GLY A 262 33.94 -44.38 26.84
N SER A 263 33.33 -45.56 26.91
CA SER A 263 32.41 -46.18 25.96
C SER A 263 30.99 -45.59 25.94
N ALA A 264 30.32 -45.65 24.77
CA ALA A 264 28.91 -46.06 24.54
C ALA A 264 28.41 -45.43 23.21
N SER A 265 28.37 -46.17 22.08
CA SER A 265 27.25 -47.01 21.58
C SER A 265 25.93 -46.28 21.29
N HIS A 266 25.55 -46.12 20.01
CA HIS A 266 24.42 -46.86 19.40
C HIS A 266 24.16 -46.52 17.92
N ALA A 267 23.96 -47.61 17.15
CA ALA A 267 23.07 -47.84 15.99
C ALA A 267 23.01 -46.78 14.85
N GLY A 268 23.24 -47.07 13.55
CA GLY A 268 23.15 -48.32 12.80
C GLY A 268 21.73 -48.53 12.25
N HIS A 269 21.48 -48.22 10.97
CA HIS A 269 20.61 -49.04 10.11
C HIS A 269 20.83 -48.79 8.60
N HIS A 270 20.84 -49.92 7.89
CA HIS A 270 20.98 -50.15 6.46
C HIS A 270 19.60 -50.07 5.73
N MET A 271 19.61 -49.58 4.48
CA MET A 271 19.09 -50.12 3.19
C MET A 271 17.87 -51.09 3.14
N PRO A 272 17.14 -51.29 2.01
CA PRO A 272 17.63 -51.26 0.61
C PRO A 272 16.69 -50.78 -0.54
N GLU A 273 17.31 -50.76 -1.73
CA GLU A 273 16.82 -50.82 -3.13
C GLU A 273 15.53 -51.59 -3.44
N GLN A 274 14.85 -51.19 -4.53
CA GLN A 274 14.37 -52.10 -5.58
C GLN A 274 14.14 -51.40 -6.95
N ASP A 275 14.55 -52.12 -7.99
CA ASP A 275 14.55 -51.86 -9.44
C ASP A 275 13.16 -51.83 -10.12
N HIS A 276 13.07 -51.23 -11.32
CA HIS A 276 12.69 -51.95 -12.57
C HIS A 276 12.72 -51.10 -13.88
N ALA A 277 13.37 -51.69 -14.91
CA ALA A 277 13.08 -51.72 -16.37
C ALA A 277 13.30 -50.47 -17.26
N GLN A 278 14.33 -50.46 -18.16
CA GLN A 278 14.38 -50.96 -19.57
C GLN A 278 13.49 -50.14 -20.54
N MET A 279 13.81 -49.81 -21.80
CA MET A 279 14.94 -49.86 -22.73
C MET A 279 14.42 -49.07 -23.97
N ASN A 280 15.26 -48.30 -24.70
CA ASN A 280 15.49 -48.50 -26.14
C ASN A 280 16.44 -47.47 -26.77
N HIS A 281 17.32 -48.05 -27.59
CA HIS A 281 18.28 -47.55 -28.59
C HIS A 281 17.64 -46.66 -29.68
N ALA A 282 18.32 -45.98 -30.63
CA ALA A 282 19.70 -45.86 -31.13
C ALA A 282 19.75 -44.65 -32.10
N GLU A 283 20.95 -44.17 -32.45
CA GLU A 283 21.45 -43.77 -33.80
C GLU A 283 22.69 -42.87 -33.63
N HIS A 284 23.91 -43.32 -33.97
CA HIS A 284 24.60 -43.41 -35.27
C HIS A 284 25.67 -42.33 -35.44
N ALA A 285 26.85 -42.77 -35.84
CA ALA A 285 28.09 -42.03 -35.88
C ALA A 285 28.60 -41.82 -37.32
N ALA A 286 29.39 -40.76 -37.45
CA ALA A 286 30.53 -40.56 -38.35
C ALA A 286 30.29 -40.32 -39.85
N HIS A 287 30.89 -39.22 -40.36
CA HIS A 287 31.83 -39.28 -41.47
C HIS A 287 32.77 -38.06 -41.49
N VAL A 288 34.02 -38.33 -41.87
CA VAL A 288 35.20 -37.46 -42.04
C VAL A 288 35.42 -37.24 -43.54
N GLN A 289 35.80 -36.02 -44.00
CA GLN A 289 36.97 -35.79 -44.89
C GLN A 289 37.20 -34.32 -45.32
N VAL A 290 38.43 -33.89 -45.00
CA VAL A 290 39.42 -33.01 -45.67
C VAL A 290 39.17 -32.56 -47.13
N THR A 291 39.45 -31.26 -47.42
CA THR A 291 40.17 -30.82 -48.64
C THR A 291 41.03 -29.56 -48.42
N GLN A 292 42.15 -29.53 -49.18
CA GLN A 292 43.27 -28.58 -49.22
C GLN A 292 42.95 -27.20 -49.83
N ALA A 293 43.81 -26.21 -49.57
CA ALA A 293 44.16 -25.16 -50.54
C ALA A 293 45.61 -24.66 -50.38
N HIS A 294 46.20 -24.33 -51.54
CA HIS A 294 47.62 -24.16 -51.86
C HIS A 294 48.23 -22.78 -51.52
N ALA A 295 49.57 -22.77 -51.53
CA ALA A 295 50.50 -21.63 -51.42
C ALA A 295 50.68 -20.84 -52.73
N HIS A 296 51.10 -19.55 -52.66
CA HIS A 296 52.45 -19.03 -53.01
C HIS A 296 52.51 -17.50 -53.29
N MET A 297 53.73 -16.95 -53.10
CA MET A 297 54.31 -15.64 -53.50
C MET A 297 54.11 -14.49 -52.48
N GLY A 298 55.10 -13.77 -51.95
CA GLY A 298 56.53 -13.63 -52.25
C GLY A 298 56.89 -12.16 -52.60
N HIS A 299 57.87 -11.57 -51.89
CA HIS A 299 58.55 -10.25 -52.01
C HIS A 299 58.39 -9.41 -50.73
N GLY A 300 59.38 -8.77 -50.10
CA GLY A 300 60.82 -8.57 -50.32
C GLY A 300 61.29 -7.49 -49.31
N THR A 301 62.37 -7.74 -48.58
CA THR A 301 63.11 -6.86 -47.62
C THR A 301 63.83 -5.69 -48.35
N PRO A 302 64.45 -4.64 -47.71
CA PRO A 302 65.28 -4.71 -46.49
C PRO A 302 65.33 -3.37 -45.63
N PRO A 303 66.39 -3.03 -44.83
CA PRO A 303 66.29 -2.91 -43.35
C PRO A 303 66.76 -1.55 -42.77
N GLU A 304 66.55 -1.26 -41.48
CA GLU A 304 67.41 -0.26 -40.80
C GLU A 304 67.46 -0.36 -39.26
N GLN A 305 68.66 -0.71 -38.79
CA GLN A 305 69.44 -0.18 -37.66
C GLN A 305 68.77 0.03 -36.28
N ALA A 306 69.14 -0.86 -35.37
CA ALA A 306 69.16 -0.62 -33.94
C ALA A 306 70.38 0.25 -33.57
N THR A 307 70.14 1.42 -32.99
CA THR A 307 71.16 2.21 -32.27
C THR A 307 70.86 2.15 -30.78
N ALA A 308 71.83 1.66 -30.03
CA ALA A 308 71.87 1.72 -28.58
C ALA A 308 72.34 3.12 -28.16
N SER A 309 71.65 3.75 -27.22
CA SER A 309 72.17 4.88 -26.45
C SER A 309 71.52 4.91 -25.07
N SER A 310 72.32 4.64 -24.04
CA SER A 310 72.04 5.08 -22.65
C SER A 310 71.98 6.61 -22.58
N PRO A 311 71.29 7.17 -21.57
CA PRO A 311 72.05 7.91 -20.56
C PRO A 311 71.52 7.79 -19.13
N ASP A 312 72.45 8.02 -18.20
CA ASP A 312 72.29 8.14 -16.76
C ASP A 312 71.56 9.43 -16.30
N HIS A 313 71.16 9.38 -15.02
CA HIS A 313 70.99 10.46 -14.04
C HIS A 313 69.68 11.29 -13.98
N ALA A 314 68.88 10.91 -12.96
CA ALA A 314 68.34 11.75 -11.88
C ALA A 314 67.47 12.99 -12.20
N ALA A 315 66.17 12.87 -11.90
CA ALA A 315 65.39 13.92 -11.26
C ALA A 315 64.22 13.31 -10.49
N MET A 316 64.18 13.50 -9.17
CA MET A 316 62.99 13.26 -8.36
C MET A 316 61.90 14.24 -8.79
N GLY A 317 60.86 13.73 -9.45
CA GLY A 317 59.64 14.46 -9.77
C GLY A 317 58.45 13.67 -9.23
N HIS A 318 57.57 14.36 -8.50
CA HIS A 318 56.30 13.83 -8.01
C HIS A 318 55.57 13.01 -9.09
N GLU A 319 55.47 11.69 -8.88
CA GLU A 319 54.67 10.80 -9.73
C GLU A 319 53.18 11.13 -9.53
N GLY A 320 52.62 11.90 -10.47
CA GLY A 320 51.18 11.89 -10.70
C GLY A 320 50.81 10.52 -11.27
N HIS A 321 50.32 9.62 -10.42
CA HIS A 321 49.82 8.30 -10.86
C HIS A 321 48.64 8.47 -11.83
N GLN A 322 48.92 8.41 -13.13
CA GLN A 322 47.89 8.31 -14.16
C GLN A 322 47.31 6.89 -14.14
N MET A 323 46.09 6.73 -13.61
CA MET A 323 45.33 5.48 -13.70
C MET A 323 45.03 5.16 -15.17
N GLN A 324 45.73 4.19 -15.75
CA GLN A 324 45.34 3.59 -17.02
C GLN A 324 44.40 2.40 -16.76
N PRO A 325 43.21 2.34 -17.40
CA PRO A 325 42.28 1.24 -17.21
C PRO A 325 42.90 -0.10 -17.60
N ASN A 326 42.91 -1.07 -16.69
CA ASN A 326 43.38 -2.42 -16.94
C ASN A 326 42.18 -3.35 -17.23
N VAL A 327 41.47 -3.07 -18.33
CA VAL A 327 40.28 -3.83 -18.73
C VAL A 327 40.33 -4.21 -20.20
N THR A 328 39.93 -5.44 -20.51
CA THR A 328 39.84 -5.89 -21.91
C THR A 328 38.51 -5.45 -22.53
N ARG A 329 38.49 -5.23 -23.85
CA ARG A 329 37.24 -4.90 -24.56
C ARG A 329 36.12 -5.94 -24.35
N PRO A 330 36.38 -7.26 -24.36
CA PRO A 330 35.35 -8.25 -24.08
C PRO A 330 34.77 -8.12 -22.67
N GLN A 331 35.60 -7.93 -21.64
CA GLN A 331 35.12 -7.74 -20.27
C GLN A 331 34.22 -6.52 -20.14
N LEU A 332 34.62 -5.41 -20.75
CA LEU A 332 33.86 -4.17 -20.74
C LEU A 332 32.51 -4.32 -21.44
N LEU A 333 32.50 -4.99 -22.60
CA LEU A 333 31.26 -5.31 -23.32
C LEU A 333 30.35 -6.23 -22.51
N SER A 334 30.89 -7.28 -21.90
CA SER A 334 30.10 -8.20 -21.07
C SER A 334 29.46 -7.50 -19.88
N VAL A 335 30.21 -6.71 -19.11
CA VAL A 335 29.67 -5.98 -17.95
C VAL A 335 28.69 -4.90 -18.38
N GLY A 336 28.95 -4.19 -19.49
CA GLY A 336 28.01 -3.22 -20.05
C GLY A 336 26.69 -3.84 -20.51
N LEU A 337 26.74 -5.02 -21.15
CA LEU A 337 25.54 -5.76 -21.56
C LEU A 337 24.75 -6.26 -20.36
N ILE A 338 25.44 -6.83 -19.35
CA ILE A 338 24.79 -7.29 -18.12
C ILE A 338 24.14 -6.11 -17.39
N SER A 339 24.84 -4.98 -17.24
CA SER A 339 24.30 -3.81 -16.55
C SER A 339 23.08 -3.24 -17.28
N GLY A 340 23.13 -3.17 -18.62
CA GLY A 340 21.99 -2.74 -19.44
C GLY A 340 20.79 -3.68 -19.35
N LEU A 341 21.02 -5.00 -19.34
CA LEU A 341 19.95 -5.99 -19.18
C LEU A 341 19.33 -5.97 -17.78
N LEU A 342 20.15 -5.81 -16.74
CA LEU A 342 19.66 -5.65 -15.37
C LEU A 342 18.84 -4.37 -15.21
N LEU A 343 19.31 -3.25 -15.78
CA LEU A 343 18.54 -2.00 -15.79
C LEU A 343 17.19 -2.22 -16.49
N LEU A 344 17.19 -2.80 -17.69
CA LEU A 344 15.96 -3.04 -18.45
C LEU A 344 14.98 -3.91 -17.65
N LEU A 345 15.46 -4.99 -17.05
CA LEU A 345 14.65 -5.87 -16.20
C LEU A 345 14.10 -5.11 -14.98
N GLY A 346 14.95 -4.38 -14.27
CA GLY A 346 14.58 -3.63 -13.07
C GLY A 346 13.56 -2.51 -13.34
N MET A 347 13.64 -1.87 -14.50
CA MET A 347 12.70 -0.82 -14.91
C MET A 347 11.37 -1.37 -15.42
N THR A 348 11.38 -2.51 -16.11
CA THR A 348 10.19 -2.98 -16.86
C THR A 348 9.41 -4.09 -16.16
N TRP A 349 10.08 -4.94 -15.37
CA TRP A 349 9.39 -6.04 -14.69
C TRP A 349 8.30 -5.58 -13.71
N PRO A 350 8.51 -4.55 -12.87
CA PRO A 350 7.47 -4.06 -11.98
C PRO A 350 6.20 -3.59 -12.72
N ALA A 351 6.36 -3.02 -13.92
CA ALA A 351 5.24 -2.59 -14.76
C ALA A 351 4.35 -3.74 -15.25
N THR A 352 4.82 -4.99 -15.18
CA THR A 352 4.01 -6.18 -15.46
C THR A 352 3.15 -6.63 -14.27
N LYS A 353 3.37 -6.03 -13.09
CA LYS A 353 2.73 -6.42 -11.82
C LYS A 353 1.85 -5.33 -11.23
N VAL A 354 2.23 -4.07 -11.39
CA VAL A 354 1.50 -2.92 -10.84
C VAL A 354 1.24 -1.87 -11.93
N ASN A 355 0.25 -1.02 -11.70
CA ASN A 355 -0.08 0.05 -12.63
C ASN A 355 0.88 1.24 -12.48
N VAL A 356 1.93 1.27 -13.31
CA VAL A 356 2.94 2.35 -13.33
C VAL A 356 2.46 3.62 -14.05
N ASN A 357 1.25 3.64 -14.59
CA ASN A 357 0.67 4.82 -15.23
C ASN A 357 0.00 5.77 -14.23
N ILE A 358 -0.09 5.39 -12.96
CA ILE A 358 -0.71 6.18 -11.91
C ILE A 358 0.31 7.18 -11.35
N ALA A 359 -0.15 8.42 -11.11
CA ALA A 359 0.58 9.45 -10.41
C ALA A 359 0.22 9.48 -8.91
N ALA A 360 1.14 9.93 -8.07
CA ALA A 360 0.95 9.98 -6.62
C ALA A 360 -0.32 10.74 -6.19
N HIS A 361 -0.63 11.87 -6.85
CA HIS A 361 -1.81 12.68 -6.54
C HIS A 361 -3.15 11.97 -6.87
N GLU A 362 -3.13 10.99 -7.77
CA GLU A 362 -4.33 10.25 -8.18
C GLU A 362 -4.74 9.18 -7.16
N VAL A 363 -3.86 8.75 -6.27
CA VAL A 363 -4.17 7.79 -5.19
C VAL A 363 -4.04 8.39 -3.80
N GLY A 364 -3.35 9.52 -3.67
CA GLY A 364 -3.22 10.24 -2.42
C GLY A 364 -2.53 9.39 -1.34
N SER A 365 -3.15 9.33 -0.16
CA SER A 365 -2.71 8.51 0.99
C SER A 365 -3.50 7.21 1.12
N ALA A 366 -3.95 6.63 -0.01
CA ALA A 366 -4.75 5.41 0.01
C ALA A 366 -4.00 4.25 0.70
N ILE A 367 -4.74 3.52 1.55
CA ILE A 367 -4.28 2.28 2.16
C ILE A 367 -5.24 1.18 1.71
N MET A 368 -4.73 0.15 1.06
CA MET A 368 -5.52 -0.96 0.52
C MET A 368 -5.76 -2.05 1.57
N PRO A 369 -6.85 -2.83 1.47
CA PRO A 369 -7.08 -3.95 2.36
C PRO A 369 -6.08 -5.10 2.13
N PRO A 370 -5.67 -5.82 3.19
CA PRO A 370 -4.80 -6.97 3.05
C PRO A 370 -5.40 -8.06 2.15
N GLY A 371 -4.60 -8.60 1.23
CA GLY A 371 -5.00 -9.65 0.30
C GLY A 371 -5.58 -9.16 -1.02
N MET A 372 -5.83 -7.85 -1.17
CA MET A 372 -6.33 -7.29 -2.42
C MET A 372 -5.27 -7.29 -3.51
N ILE A 373 -5.66 -7.75 -4.70
CA ILE A 373 -4.78 -7.87 -5.86
C ILE A 373 -4.89 -6.59 -6.69
N MET A 374 -3.81 -5.82 -6.77
CA MET A 374 -3.71 -4.60 -7.58
C MET A 374 -2.92 -4.92 -8.85
N THR A 375 -3.62 -5.02 -9.97
CA THR A 375 -3.01 -5.39 -11.27
C THR A 375 -2.65 -4.12 -12.07
N PRO A 376 -1.93 -4.25 -13.20
CA PRO A 376 -1.69 -3.12 -14.10
C PRO A 376 -2.97 -2.45 -14.62
N ASP A 377 -4.09 -3.17 -14.64
CA ASP A 377 -5.37 -2.66 -15.14
C ASP A 377 -6.23 -1.98 -14.05
N THR A 378 -5.79 -2.03 -12.78
CA THR A 378 -6.54 -1.39 -11.69
C THR A 378 -6.35 0.13 -11.77
N PRO A 379 -7.42 0.92 -12.00
CA PRO A 379 -7.33 2.37 -12.12
C PRO A 379 -7.25 3.04 -10.74
N ALA A 380 -6.70 4.27 -10.70
CA ALA A 380 -6.52 5.03 -9.46
C ALA A 380 -7.84 5.29 -8.71
N ASP A 381 -8.92 5.58 -9.43
CA ASP A 381 -10.24 5.81 -8.83
C ASP A 381 -10.78 4.56 -8.14
N ALA A 382 -10.60 3.37 -8.72
CA ALA A 382 -10.94 2.12 -8.05
C ALA A 382 -10.08 1.93 -6.79
N MET A 383 -8.78 2.28 -6.83
CA MET A 383 -7.92 2.20 -5.64
C MET A 383 -8.43 3.11 -4.51
N LYS A 384 -8.81 4.35 -4.84
CA LYS A 384 -9.44 5.28 -3.90
C LYS A 384 -10.73 4.71 -3.34
N ASP A 385 -11.58 4.17 -4.21
CA ASP A 385 -12.89 3.66 -3.82
C ASP A 385 -12.78 2.48 -2.86
N MET A 386 -11.77 1.63 -3.04
CA MET A 386 -11.47 0.46 -2.19
C MET A 386 -10.64 0.78 -0.94
N SER A 387 -10.07 1.98 -0.84
CA SER A 387 -9.12 2.33 0.21
C SER A 387 -9.75 2.45 1.60
N ALA A 388 -8.94 2.35 2.65
CA ALA A 388 -9.38 2.56 4.03
C ALA A 388 -9.96 3.97 4.24
N VAL A 389 -10.84 4.09 5.24
CA VAL A 389 -11.21 5.41 5.78
C VAL A 389 -10.04 5.97 6.56
N ASP A 390 -9.57 7.17 6.21
CA ASP A 390 -8.47 7.84 6.91
C ASP A 390 -8.92 8.33 8.31
N PRO A 391 -8.35 7.80 9.41
CA PRO A 391 -8.71 8.19 10.77
C PRO A 391 -8.44 9.66 11.10
N ARG A 392 -7.55 10.33 10.35
CA ARG A 392 -7.25 11.76 10.51
C ARG A 392 -8.43 12.66 10.12
N LEU A 393 -9.37 12.12 9.34
CA LEU A 393 -10.55 12.84 8.84
C LEU A 393 -11.79 12.67 9.72
N PHE A 394 -11.70 11.92 10.82
CA PHE A 394 -12.83 11.69 11.70
C PHE A 394 -13.27 12.97 12.41
N ARG A 395 -14.52 13.36 12.19
CA ARG A 395 -15.17 14.52 12.82
C ARG A 395 -15.94 14.17 14.10
N PHE A 396 -16.24 12.89 14.31
CA PHE A 396 -16.92 12.42 15.51
C PHE A 396 -16.40 11.03 15.93
N ARG A 397 -16.66 10.68 17.19
CA ARG A 397 -16.49 9.32 17.72
C ARG A 397 -17.76 8.94 18.49
N ALA A 398 -18.45 7.93 18.01
CA ALA A 398 -19.70 7.49 18.60
C ALA A 398 -19.45 6.80 19.94
N ALA A 399 -20.32 7.04 20.92
CA ALA A 399 -20.30 6.32 22.17
C ALA A 399 -20.67 4.84 21.94
N VAL A 400 -20.12 3.94 22.76
CA VAL A 400 -20.46 2.49 22.69
C VAL A 400 -21.97 2.25 22.81
N THR A 401 -22.64 3.03 23.64
CA THR A 401 -24.09 2.97 23.90
C THR A 401 -24.94 3.64 22.82
N GLN A 402 -24.34 4.46 21.95
CA GLN A 402 -25.07 5.19 20.92
C GLN A 402 -25.72 4.21 19.94
N GLN A 403 -26.98 4.46 19.61
CA GLN A 403 -27.78 3.67 18.68
C GLN A 403 -27.92 4.46 17.37
N GLY A 404 -27.89 3.75 16.23
CA GLY A 404 -28.24 4.33 14.94
C GLY A 404 -29.75 4.37 14.74
N ASP A 405 -30.18 4.78 13.54
CA ASP A 405 -31.60 4.78 13.14
C ASP A 405 -32.51 5.54 14.14
N GLN A 406 -31.99 6.61 14.75
CA GLN A 406 -32.79 7.50 15.59
C GLN A 406 -33.63 8.41 14.71
N THR A 407 -34.92 8.53 15.01
CA THR A 407 -35.83 9.40 14.27
C THR A 407 -35.38 10.86 14.34
N LEU A 408 -35.32 11.51 13.18
CA LEU A 408 -35.05 12.93 13.09
C LEU A 408 -36.38 13.69 13.01
N GLU A 409 -36.62 14.58 13.98
CA GLU A 409 -37.80 15.44 13.94
C GLU A 409 -37.61 16.58 12.92
N PRO A 410 -38.56 16.80 11.99
CA PRO A 410 -38.47 17.89 11.03
C PRO A 410 -38.81 19.24 11.66
N ALA A 411 -38.19 20.30 11.15
CA ALA A 411 -38.70 21.65 11.35
C ALA A 411 -39.85 21.89 10.38
N VAL A 412 -41.04 22.26 10.87
CA VAL A 412 -42.20 22.57 10.00
C VAL A 412 -42.26 24.07 9.75
N GLN A 413 -42.13 24.50 8.49
CA GLN A 413 -42.19 25.91 8.09
C GLN A 413 -43.17 26.06 6.92
N GLY A 414 -44.24 26.85 7.11
CA GLY A 414 -45.24 27.04 6.06
C GLY A 414 -45.93 25.76 5.58
N GLY A 415 -46.02 24.73 6.44
CA GLY A 415 -46.58 23.42 6.08
C GLY A 415 -45.62 22.48 5.33
N VAL A 416 -44.34 22.87 5.16
CA VAL A 416 -43.28 22.02 4.60
C VAL A 416 -42.45 21.42 5.74
N LYS A 417 -42.20 20.11 5.69
CA LYS A 417 -41.30 19.41 6.61
C LYS A 417 -39.86 19.56 6.13
N ARG A 418 -39.02 20.24 6.92
CA ARG A 418 -37.61 20.46 6.61
C ARG A 418 -36.71 19.56 7.45
N PHE A 419 -35.82 18.82 6.80
CA PHE A 419 -34.77 18.01 7.43
C PHE A 419 -33.39 18.54 7.04
N ASN A 420 -32.44 18.46 7.98
CA ASN A 420 -31.04 18.76 7.72
C ASN A 420 -30.19 17.51 7.97
N LEU A 421 -29.53 17.04 6.92
CA LEU A 421 -28.65 15.88 6.94
C LEU A 421 -27.22 16.34 6.65
N THR A 422 -26.27 15.95 7.50
CA THR A 422 -24.84 16.19 7.29
C THR A 422 -24.14 14.85 7.18
N VAL A 423 -23.48 14.61 6.04
CA VAL A 423 -22.68 13.41 5.80
C VAL A 423 -21.25 13.69 6.23
N SER A 424 -20.70 12.88 7.14
CA SER A 424 -19.36 13.13 7.70
C SER A 424 -18.63 11.83 8.05
N ALA A 425 -17.31 11.86 7.97
CA ALA A 425 -16.47 10.73 8.39
C ALA A 425 -16.33 10.71 9.92
N GLY A 426 -16.35 9.53 10.52
CA GLY A 426 -16.12 9.36 11.95
C GLY A 426 -15.89 7.92 12.36
N GLN A 427 -15.83 7.70 13.67
CA GLN A 427 -15.68 6.37 14.25
C GLN A 427 -17.01 5.90 14.84
N TRP A 428 -17.48 4.73 14.41
CA TRP A 428 -18.69 4.09 14.90
C TRP A 428 -18.36 2.85 15.72
N SER A 429 -19.11 2.58 16.79
CA SER A 429 -18.96 1.37 17.62
C SER A 429 -20.00 0.33 17.21
N ILE A 430 -19.54 -0.83 16.73
CA ILE A 430 -20.40 -1.96 16.36
C ILE A 430 -20.54 -3.01 17.48
N LEU A 431 -19.52 -3.11 18.34
CA LEU A 431 -19.49 -3.89 19.57
C LEU A 431 -18.87 -3.06 20.71
N LYS A 432 -18.90 -3.55 21.95
CA LYS A 432 -18.29 -2.87 23.11
C LYS A 432 -16.81 -2.55 22.93
N ASP A 433 -16.08 -3.45 22.29
CA ASP A 433 -14.63 -3.44 22.10
C ASP A 433 -14.22 -3.29 20.62
N LYS A 434 -15.20 -3.19 19.71
CA LYS A 434 -14.95 -3.05 18.27
C LYS A 434 -15.57 -1.78 17.70
N THR A 435 -14.72 -0.97 17.08
CA THR A 435 -15.11 0.19 16.29
C THR A 435 -14.75 0.01 14.81
N VAL A 436 -15.40 0.82 13.98
CA VAL A 436 -15.17 0.93 12.54
C VAL A 436 -15.09 2.42 12.17
N GLY A 437 -14.29 2.75 11.16
CA GLY A 437 -14.40 4.04 10.47
C GLY A 437 -15.63 4.04 9.56
N SER A 438 -16.46 5.06 9.64
CA SER A 438 -17.70 5.15 8.87
C SER A 438 -17.89 6.52 8.24
N TYR A 439 -18.69 6.55 7.18
CA TYR A 439 -19.33 7.76 6.67
C TYR A 439 -20.76 7.74 7.17
N ALA A 440 -21.08 8.67 8.08
CA ALA A 440 -22.32 8.68 8.83
C ALA A 440 -23.13 9.94 8.54
N ILE A 441 -24.45 9.77 8.58
CA ILE A 441 -25.41 10.86 8.41
C ILE A 441 -25.80 11.34 9.81
N ASN A 442 -25.60 12.62 10.11
CA ASN A 442 -25.81 13.22 11.43
C ASN A 442 -25.11 12.47 12.57
N GLY A 443 -23.92 11.91 12.31
CA GLY A 443 -23.09 11.24 13.32
C GLY A 443 -23.64 9.90 13.83
N GLN A 444 -24.53 9.25 13.08
CA GLN A 444 -25.05 7.93 13.40
C GLN A 444 -25.05 6.99 12.19
N VAL A 445 -24.90 5.68 12.45
CA VAL A 445 -25.03 4.61 11.45
C VAL A 445 -26.01 3.55 12.00
N PRO A 446 -27.12 3.25 11.31
CA PRO A 446 -27.66 3.92 10.14
C PRO A 446 -27.90 5.41 10.40
N GLY A 447 -28.02 6.17 9.31
CA GLY A 447 -28.49 7.54 9.35
C GLY A 447 -29.86 7.68 10.03
N PRO A 448 -30.27 8.91 10.37
CA PRO A 448 -31.52 9.13 11.07
C PRO A 448 -32.72 8.55 10.33
N ARG A 449 -33.68 8.00 11.06
CA ARG A 449 -34.94 7.60 10.45
C ARG A 449 -35.74 8.84 10.07
N LEU A 450 -36.18 8.90 8.83
CA LEU A 450 -37.08 9.93 8.35
C LEU A 450 -38.51 9.36 8.36
N GLU A 451 -39.41 9.99 9.11
CA GLU A 451 -40.83 9.61 9.12
C GLU A 451 -41.68 10.71 8.48
N LEU A 452 -42.35 10.34 7.40
CA LEU A 452 -43.24 11.19 6.63
C LEU A 452 -44.66 10.63 6.66
N GLU A 453 -45.61 11.44 6.23
CA GLU A 453 -46.96 11.04 5.93
C GLU A 453 -47.23 11.28 4.44
N GLN A 454 -48.03 10.41 3.83
CA GLN A 454 -48.42 10.56 2.43
C GLN A 454 -49.06 11.93 2.19
N GLY A 455 -48.63 12.61 1.14
CA GLY A 455 -48.97 13.99 0.80
C GLY A 455 -48.15 15.06 1.51
N ASP A 456 -47.21 14.74 2.40
CA ASP A 456 -46.30 15.73 2.97
C ASP A 456 -45.47 16.41 1.88
N GLN A 457 -45.31 17.74 1.99
CA GLN A 457 -44.30 18.48 1.23
C GLN A 457 -43.01 18.50 2.05
N VAL A 458 -41.90 18.13 1.42
CA VAL A 458 -40.64 17.86 2.09
C VAL A 458 -39.51 18.67 1.47
N GLU A 459 -38.63 19.17 2.33
CA GLU A 459 -37.36 19.76 1.96
C GLU A 459 -36.24 19.10 2.77
N ILE A 460 -35.26 18.51 2.08
CA ILE A 460 -34.13 17.86 2.74
C ILE A 460 -32.84 18.54 2.29
N VAL A 461 -32.20 19.24 3.22
CA VAL A 461 -30.91 19.90 2.99
C VAL A 461 -29.81 18.92 3.37
N VAL A 462 -29.02 18.52 2.38
CA VAL A 462 -27.87 17.63 2.55
C VAL A 462 -26.59 18.44 2.48
N LYS A 463 -25.80 18.42 3.55
CA LYS A 463 -24.46 19.01 3.63
C LYS A 463 -23.40 17.92 3.54
N ASN A 464 -22.39 18.14 2.70
CA ASN A 464 -21.27 17.21 2.56
C ASN A 464 -20.05 17.68 3.37
N ASP A 465 -19.72 16.98 4.45
CA ASP A 465 -18.51 17.20 5.25
C ASP A 465 -17.47 16.07 5.06
N LEU A 466 -17.65 15.20 4.05
CA LEU A 466 -16.68 14.19 3.60
C LEU A 466 -15.49 14.83 2.85
N PRO A 467 -14.36 14.12 2.74
CA PRO A 467 -13.23 14.54 1.90
C PRO A 467 -13.47 14.34 0.39
N GLU A 468 -14.63 13.82 0.01
CA GLU A 468 -14.99 13.49 -1.36
C GLU A 468 -16.42 13.89 -1.65
N SER A 469 -16.78 13.98 -2.94
CA SER A 469 -18.14 14.25 -3.39
C SER A 469 -19.14 13.20 -2.89
N THR A 470 -20.40 13.59 -2.75
CA THR A 470 -21.49 12.69 -2.36
C THR A 470 -22.81 13.13 -3.00
N THR A 471 -23.81 12.28 -2.98
CA THR A 471 -25.23 12.61 -3.20
C THR A 471 -26.08 11.71 -2.31
N LEU A 472 -27.39 11.96 -2.20
CA LEU A 472 -28.32 11.00 -1.59
C LEU A 472 -29.44 10.70 -2.58
N HIS A 473 -29.76 9.42 -2.73
CA HIS A 473 -30.89 8.91 -3.49
C HIS A 473 -31.98 8.40 -2.57
N TRP A 474 -33.23 8.65 -2.94
CA TRP A 474 -34.43 8.29 -2.19
C TRP A 474 -35.03 7.01 -2.77
N HIS A 475 -34.53 5.87 -2.32
CA HIS A 475 -34.75 4.60 -2.98
C HIS A 475 -36.22 4.18 -2.96
N GLY A 476 -36.76 4.00 -4.17
CA GLY A 476 -38.16 3.65 -4.41
C GLY A 476 -39.09 4.84 -4.50
N LEU A 477 -38.59 6.09 -4.37
CA LEU A 477 -39.45 7.25 -4.47
C LEU A 477 -39.84 7.63 -5.91
N ILE A 478 -41.13 7.91 -6.14
CA ILE A 478 -41.63 8.60 -7.32
C ILE A 478 -41.36 10.09 -7.12
N LEU A 479 -40.44 10.63 -7.91
CA LEU A 479 -39.91 11.98 -7.77
C LEU A 479 -39.78 12.65 -9.15
N ASP A 480 -39.70 13.98 -9.14
CA ASP A 480 -39.12 14.71 -10.25
C ASP A 480 -37.66 14.25 -10.42
N ASN A 481 -37.23 14.05 -11.67
CA ASN A 481 -35.95 13.41 -11.98
C ASN A 481 -34.76 14.13 -11.33
N GLU A 482 -34.78 15.46 -11.27
CA GLU A 482 -33.73 16.28 -10.66
C GLU A 482 -33.57 16.07 -9.15
N MET A 483 -34.56 15.48 -8.48
CA MET A 483 -34.57 15.21 -7.05
C MET A 483 -34.18 13.77 -6.71
N ASP A 484 -33.86 12.95 -7.72
CA ASP A 484 -33.61 11.53 -7.56
C ASP A 484 -32.27 11.20 -6.90
N GLY A 485 -31.21 11.99 -7.15
CA GLY A 485 -29.92 11.84 -6.47
C GLY A 485 -28.76 11.12 -7.17
N PRO A 486 -28.92 10.37 -8.29
CA PRO A 486 -27.78 9.84 -9.05
C PRO A 486 -26.78 10.89 -9.52
N ALA A 487 -25.55 10.81 -9.01
CA ALA A 487 -24.45 11.70 -9.38
C ALA A 487 -24.14 11.60 -10.88
N HIS A 488 -23.92 12.75 -11.52
CA HIS A 488 -23.62 12.90 -12.95
C HIS A 488 -24.73 12.48 -13.92
N ILE A 489 -25.85 11.94 -13.44
CA ILE A 489 -26.99 11.51 -14.26
C ILE A 489 -28.17 12.48 -14.08
N THR A 490 -28.68 12.60 -12.85
CA THR A 490 -29.84 13.45 -12.54
C THR A 490 -29.44 14.76 -11.87
N GLN A 491 -28.27 14.79 -11.22
CA GLN A 491 -27.71 15.99 -10.63
C GLN A 491 -26.17 16.01 -10.65
N LYS A 492 -25.60 17.19 -10.40
CA LYS A 492 -24.17 17.30 -10.08
C LYS A 492 -23.90 16.74 -8.68
N PRO A 493 -22.73 16.12 -8.44
CA PRO A 493 -22.31 15.72 -7.10
C PRO A 493 -22.27 16.91 -6.14
N ILE A 494 -22.52 16.64 -4.86
CA ILE A 494 -22.32 17.61 -3.79
C ILE A 494 -20.84 17.56 -3.42
N GLU A 495 -20.07 18.54 -3.88
CA GLU A 495 -18.63 18.64 -3.58
C GLU A 495 -18.34 18.76 -2.07
N PRO A 496 -17.12 18.42 -1.59
CA PRO A 496 -16.71 18.63 -0.20
C PRO A 496 -17.00 20.05 0.30
N GLY A 497 -17.68 20.18 1.44
CA GLY A 497 -18.14 21.44 2.02
C GLY A 497 -19.41 22.03 1.38
N GLY A 498 -19.88 21.45 0.28
CA GLY A 498 -21.09 21.87 -0.44
C GLY A 498 -22.39 21.44 0.24
N SER A 499 -23.50 21.89 -0.33
CA SER A 499 -24.84 21.46 0.09
C SER A 499 -25.80 21.42 -1.10
N TYR A 500 -26.81 20.55 -1.01
CA TYR A 500 -27.89 20.44 -1.99
C TYR A 500 -29.22 20.28 -1.27
N THR A 501 -30.30 20.77 -1.88
CA THR A 501 -31.65 20.72 -1.29
C THR A 501 -32.58 19.91 -2.18
N TYR A 502 -33.03 18.77 -1.67
CA TYR A 502 -34.04 17.93 -2.31
C TYR A 502 -35.43 18.42 -1.91
N ARG A 503 -36.35 18.52 -2.87
CA ARG A 503 -37.72 18.99 -2.64
C ARG A 503 -38.70 18.09 -3.36
N PHE A 504 -39.64 17.50 -2.63
CA PHE A 504 -40.65 16.65 -3.23
C PHE A 504 -41.91 16.55 -2.37
N THR A 505 -42.97 16.00 -2.96
CA THR A 505 -44.16 15.57 -2.22
C THR A 505 -44.12 14.06 -2.05
N ALA A 506 -44.34 13.57 -0.83
CA ALA A 506 -44.37 12.13 -0.55
C ALA A 506 -45.67 11.50 -1.06
N VAL A 507 -45.72 11.06 -2.31
CA VAL A 507 -46.96 10.61 -2.96
C VAL A 507 -47.39 9.18 -2.63
N GLN A 508 -46.47 8.34 -2.17
CA GLN A 508 -46.67 6.92 -1.85
C GLN A 508 -46.53 6.66 -0.36
N ALA A 509 -46.97 5.49 0.11
CA ALA A 509 -46.81 5.02 1.49
C ALA A 509 -45.95 3.75 1.52
N GLY A 510 -45.37 3.41 2.67
CA GLY A 510 -44.59 2.17 2.84
C GLY A 510 -43.21 2.31 3.45
N THR A 511 -42.41 1.24 3.30
CA THR A 511 -41.01 1.13 3.75
C THR A 511 -40.03 1.45 2.62
N TYR A 512 -39.38 2.60 2.73
CA TYR A 512 -38.32 3.06 1.84
C TYR A 512 -37.03 3.30 2.64
N PHE A 513 -35.98 3.70 1.94
CA PHE A 513 -34.73 4.10 2.55
C PHE A 513 -34.02 5.10 1.64
N TYR A 514 -32.96 5.71 2.13
CA TYR A 514 -32.12 6.61 1.36
C TYR A 514 -30.66 6.21 1.52
N HIS A 515 -29.85 6.43 0.50
CA HIS A 515 -28.43 6.06 0.50
C HIS A 515 -27.62 6.92 -0.46
N SER A 516 -26.28 6.85 -0.37
CA SER A 516 -25.41 7.52 -1.33
C SER A 516 -25.64 7.02 -2.76
N HIS A 517 -25.65 7.92 -3.74
CA HIS A 517 -25.63 7.56 -5.16
C HIS A 517 -24.45 8.20 -5.93
N ASP A 518 -23.38 8.45 -5.19
CA ASP A 518 -22.04 8.75 -5.66
C ASP A 518 -21.10 7.74 -4.99
N LYS A 519 -20.26 7.04 -5.77
CA LYS A 519 -19.36 5.97 -5.28
C LYS A 519 -20.06 4.97 -4.35
N VAL A 520 -21.17 4.38 -4.81
CA VAL A 520 -22.10 3.58 -3.99
C VAL A 520 -21.41 2.45 -3.24
N ASP A 521 -20.52 1.70 -3.90
CA ASP A 521 -19.80 0.59 -3.28
C ASP A 521 -18.97 1.03 -2.06
N ARG A 522 -18.41 2.25 -2.13
CA ARG A 522 -17.68 2.87 -1.03
C ARG A 522 -18.62 3.46 0.01
N GLN A 523 -19.42 4.45 -0.36
CA GLN A 523 -20.09 5.30 0.61
C GLN A 523 -21.21 4.55 1.35
N GLN A 524 -22.02 3.77 0.64
CA GLN A 524 -23.05 2.95 1.26
C GLN A 524 -22.43 1.81 2.08
N GLY A 525 -21.37 1.18 1.58
CA GLY A 525 -20.57 0.19 2.32
C GLY A 525 -19.91 0.73 3.59
N LEU A 526 -19.71 2.06 3.68
CA LEU A 526 -19.17 2.75 4.85
C LEU A 526 -20.23 3.38 5.77
N GLY A 527 -21.53 3.25 5.45
CA GLY A 527 -22.60 3.67 6.35
C GLY A 527 -23.51 4.81 5.85
N VAL A 528 -23.36 5.28 4.60
CA VAL A 528 -24.23 6.35 4.04
C VAL A 528 -25.55 5.76 3.56
N TYR A 529 -26.40 5.40 4.53
CA TYR A 529 -27.77 4.94 4.31
C TYR A 529 -28.64 5.24 5.55
N GLY A 530 -29.96 5.28 5.38
CA GLY A 530 -30.91 5.42 6.49
C GLY A 530 -32.35 5.09 6.07
N ALA A 531 -33.22 4.79 7.03
CA ALA A 531 -34.60 4.41 6.75
C ALA A 531 -35.49 5.62 6.45
N LEU A 532 -36.42 5.44 5.52
CA LEU A 532 -37.46 6.42 5.17
C LEU A 532 -38.83 5.73 5.23
N ILE A 533 -39.64 6.06 6.23
CA ILE A 533 -40.96 5.47 6.41
C ILE A 533 -42.01 6.51 6.04
N ILE A 534 -42.88 6.17 5.08
CA ILE A 534 -44.01 7.04 4.72
C ILE A 534 -45.31 6.40 5.19
N ARG A 535 -45.95 7.03 6.16
CA ARG A 535 -47.21 6.56 6.75
C ARG A 535 -48.39 6.90 5.82
N PRO A 536 -49.38 6.01 5.65
CA PRO A 536 -50.64 6.36 4.98
C PRO A 536 -51.32 7.53 5.69
N THR A 537 -51.93 8.43 4.92
CA THR A 537 -52.64 9.59 5.48
C THR A 537 -54.14 9.36 5.60
N SER A 538 -54.75 9.93 6.63
CA SER A 538 -56.21 10.12 6.71
C SER A 538 -56.65 11.57 6.53
N ASP A 539 -55.72 12.49 6.27
CA ASP A 539 -56.00 13.92 6.11
C ASP A 539 -56.60 14.18 4.71
N PRO A 540 -57.86 14.66 4.61
CA PRO A 540 -58.50 14.95 3.33
C PRO A 540 -57.70 15.92 2.44
N VAL A 541 -56.96 16.87 3.04
CA VAL A 541 -56.15 17.85 2.31
C VAL A 541 -54.95 17.17 1.65
N LYS A 542 -54.28 16.27 2.37
CA LYS A 542 -53.15 15.51 1.83
C LYS A 542 -53.62 14.52 0.77
N ILE A 543 -54.75 13.84 0.99
CA ILE A 543 -55.37 12.95 0.00
C ILE A 543 -55.68 13.71 -1.29
N ALA A 544 -56.30 14.89 -1.20
CA ALA A 544 -56.61 15.71 -2.36
C ALA A 544 -55.33 16.14 -3.11
N ARG A 545 -54.26 16.47 -2.38
CA ARG A 545 -52.95 16.80 -2.96
C ARG A 545 -52.36 15.64 -3.74
N VAL A 546 -52.31 14.44 -3.15
CA VAL A 546 -51.78 13.22 -3.79
C VAL A 546 -52.55 12.95 -5.07
N ARG A 547 -53.89 12.92 -5.02
CA ARG A 547 -54.75 12.70 -6.20
C ARG A 547 -54.56 13.72 -7.32
N GLY A 548 -54.06 14.91 -7.03
CA GLY A 548 -53.77 15.95 -8.02
C GLY A 548 -52.40 15.83 -8.69
N LEU A 549 -51.50 14.99 -8.17
CA LEU A 549 -50.11 14.86 -8.64
C LEU A 549 -49.85 13.61 -9.48
N ILE A 550 -50.80 12.66 -9.52
CA ILE A 550 -50.59 11.34 -10.12
C ILE A 550 -51.54 11.14 -11.29
N LEU A 551 -51.13 10.30 -12.25
CA LEU A 551 -51.99 9.86 -13.35
C LEU A 551 -53.19 9.07 -12.79
N PRO A 552 -54.39 9.18 -13.41
CA PRO A 552 -55.52 8.34 -13.04
C PRO A 552 -55.16 6.85 -13.14
N ASP A 553 -55.60 6.05 -12.16
CA ASP A 553 -55.46 4.59 -12.10
C ASP A 553 -54.04 4.03 -11.82
N ASP A 554 -53.17 4.80 -11.14
CA ASP A 554 -51.87 4.31 -10.68
C ASP A 554 -51.95 3.66 -9.28
N ASP A 555 -51.96 2.33 -9.24
CA ASP A 555 -51.99 1.53 -8.02
C ASP A 555 -50.81 1.81 -7.08
N ALA A 556 -49.63 2.23 -7.59
CA ALA A 556 -48.43 2.51 -6.80
C ALA A 556 -48.58 3.72 -5.85
N THR A 557 -49.67 4.46 -5.99
CA THR A 557 -49.95 5.65 -5.19
C THR A 557 -51.31 5.61 -4.50
N ALA A 558 -51.94 4.43 -4.50
CA ALA A 558 -53.22 4.22 -3.86
C ALA A 558 -53.17 4.70 -2.40
N ILE A 559 -54.23 5.37 -1.96
CA ILE A 559 -54.36 5.78 -0.56
C ILE A 559 -54.62 4.53 0.26
N GLU A 560 -53.58 4.04 0.92
CA GLU A 560 -53.69 2.89 1.82
C GLU A 560 -54.51 3.23 3.06
N SER A 561 -55.24 2.23 3.59
CA SER A 561 -55.90 2.40 4.88
C SER A 561 -54.87 2.42 6.01
N PRO A 562 -54.86 3.42 6.90
CA PRO A 562 -53.99 3.43 8.08
C PRO A 562 -54.19 2.23 9.03
N ALA A 563 -55.30 1.51 8.90
CA ALA A 563 -55.59 0.30 9.67
C ALA A 563 -55.01 -0.99 9.04
N ALA A 564 -54.62 -0.97 7.77
CA ALA A 564 -54.12 -2.14 7.07
C ALA A 564 -52.78 -2.60 7.67
N ASN A 565 -52.65 -3.93 7.88
CA ASN A 565 -51.43 -4.56 8.37
C ASN A 565 -50.88 -3.93 9.68
N ARG A 566 -51.75 -3.40 10.54
CA ARG A 566 -51.36 -2.84 11.84
C ARG A 566 -50.85 -3.95 12.77
N ALA A 567 -49.80 -3.66 13.51
CA ALA A 567 -49.27 -4.51 14.57
C ALA A 567 -49.18 -3.73 15.89
N ASP A 568 -49.05 -4.42 17.02
CA ASP A 568 -48.91 -3.80 18.34
C ASP A 568 -47.55 -3.09 18.49
N LEU A 569 -46.51 -3.65 17.88
CA LEU A 569 -45.16 -3.11 17.83
C LEU A 569 -44.68 -2.99 16.38
N GLU A 570 -43.77 -2.07 16.13
CA GLU A 570 -43.10 -1.91 14.84
C GLU A 570 -41.59 -1.77 15.06
N TYR A 571 -40.80 -2.47 14.25
CA TYR A 571 -39.36 -2.46 14.34
C TYR A 571 -38.72 -2.44 12.95
N VAL A 572 -37.79 -1.51 12.73
CA VAL A 572 -37.04 -1.40 11.48
C VAL A 572 -35.71 -2.13 11.64
N ILE A 573 -35.34 -2.94 10.67
CA ILE A 573 -34.07 -3.68 10.62
C ILE A 573 -33.37 -3.28 9.33
N GLN A 574 -32.31 -2.50 9.46
CA GLN A 574 -31.38 -2.16 8.39
C GLN A 574 -30.14 -3.04 8.50
N LEU A 575 -29.83 -3.73 7.40
CA LEU A 575 -28.75 -4.70 7.31
C LEU A 575 -27.49 -4.05 6.77
N GLN A 576 -26.33 -4.35 7.36
CA GLN A 576 -25.06 -3.83 6.89
C GLN A 576 -23.90 -4.80 7.12
N GLU A 577 -22.89 -4.63 6.29
CA GLU A 577 -21.66 -5.41 6.24
C GLU A 577 -20.45 -4.50 6.41
N TRP A 578 -19.41 -4.98 7.09
CA TRP A 578 -18.21 -4.21 7.35
C TRP A 578 -16.97 -5.04 7.11
N LEU A 579 -15.94 -4.41 6.54
CA LEU A 579 -14.58 -4.94 6.50
C LEU A 579 -13.70 -4.12 7.45
N SER A 580 -13.26 -4.76 8.54
CA SER A 580 -12.27 -4.16 9.44
C SER A 580 -11.08 -5.08 9.67
N ARG A 581 -9.90 -4.62 9.25
CA ARG A 581 -8.60 -5.31 9.37
C ARG A 581 -7.53 -4.32 9.79
N ASP A 582 -6.57 -4.77 10.60
CA ASP A 582 -5.41 -3.98 11.03
C ASP A 582 -5.75 -2.60 11.64
N GLY A 583 -6.87 -2.53 12.37
CA GLY A 583 -7.34 -1.29 13.01
C GLY A 583 -7.96 -0.28 12.04
N LEU A 584 -8.04 -0.59 10.75
CA LEU A 584 -8.68 0.23 9.73
C LEU A 584 -10.05 -0.35 9.32
N THR A 585 -10.85 0.48 8.66
CA THR A 585 -12.09 0.07 8.00
C THR A 585 -11.99 0.37 6.53
N TYR A 586 -12.40 -0.61 5.74
CA TYR A 586 -12.47 -0.57 4.29
C TYR A 586 -13.93 -0.78 3.90
N PRO A 587 -14.38 -0.29 2.75
CA PRO A 587 -15.68 -0.67 2.23
C PRO A 587 -15.71 -2.18 1.95
N ALA A 588 -16.76 -2.84 2.40
CA ALA A 588 -16.98 -4.25 2.11
C ALA A 588 -17.42 -4.42 0.65
N MET A 589 -16.77 -5.33 -0.07
CA MET A 589 -16.99 -5.57 -1.49
C MET A 589 -16.88 -7.07 -1.82
N ASN A 590 -17.64 -7.52 -2.82
CA ASN A 590 -17.57 -8.89 -3.36
C ASN A 590 -16.31 -9.12 -4.22
N MET A 591 -15.13 -8.95 -3.63
CA MET A 591 -13.84 -9.15 -4.28
C MET A 591 -12.77 -9.66 -3.31
N GLU A 592 -11.70 -10.26 -3.84
CA GLU A 592 -10.58 -10.77 -3.05
C GLU A 592 -9.97 -9.67 -2.17
N GLY A 593 -9.74 -9.98 -0.89
CA GLY A 593 -9.32 -9.00 0.11
C GLY A 593 -10.40 -8.01 0.60
N GLY A 594 -11.52 -7.86 -0.14
CA GLY A 594 -12.63 -6.93 0.14
C GLY A 594 -13.83 -7.52 0.88
N LEU A 595 -13.88 -8.85 1.06
CA LEU A 595 -15.01 -9.53 1.70
C LEU A 595 -15.23 -9.08 3.17
N PRO A 596 -16.48 -8.89 3.61
CA PRO A 596 -16.79 -8.44 4.97
C PRO A 596 -16.43 -9.49 6.03
N ASN A 597 -16.10 -9.02 7.23
CA ASN A 597 -15.86 -9.87 8.40
C ASN A 597 -16.69 -9.47 9.62
N TYR A 598 -17.49 -8.41 9.54
CA TYR A 598 -18.49 -8.06 10.54
C TYR A 598 -19.80 -7.71 9.87
N PHE A 599 -20.90 -7.97 10.57
CA PHE A 599 -22.25 -7.73 10.06
C PHE A 599 -23.10 -7.09 11.16
N THR A 600 -24.01 -6.19 10.81
CA THR A 600 -24.72 -5.39 11.81
C THR A 600 -26.19 -5.18 11.47
N ILE A 601 -27.05 -5.29 12.49
CA ILE A 601 -28.43 -4.81 12.47
C ILE A 601 -28.44 -3.42 13.12
N ASN A 602 -28.93 -2.41 12.39
CA ASN A 602 -29.03 -1.04 12.88
C ASN A 602 -27.70 -0.53 13.50
N GLY A 603 -26.59 -0.88 12.85
CA GLY A 603 -25.25 -0.42 13.23
C GLY A 603 -24.63 -1.16 14.40
N LYS A 604 -25.27 -2.19 14.95
CA LYS A 604 -24.71 -3.04 16.02
C LYS A 604 -24.65 -4.50 15.57
N ALA A 605 -23.60 -5.20 15.99
CA ALA A 605 -23.50 -6.66 15.85
C ALA A 605 -23.96 -7.33 17.15
N TYR A 606 -24.51 -8.54 17.08
CA TYR A 606 -24.82 -9.32 18.29
C TYR A 606 -23.52 -9.58 19.08
N PRO A 607 -23.51 -9.51 20.43
CA PRO A 607 -24.64 -9.37 21.36
C PRO A 607 -25.11 -7.93 21.65
N ASN A 608 -24.56 -6.93 20.97
CA ASN A 608 -24.86 -5.52 21.20
C ASN A 608 -26.11 -4.99 20.47
N THR A 609 -26.75 -5.82 19.64
CA THR A 609 -28.07 -5.53 19.06
C THR A 609 -29.16 -5.39 20.12
N GLN A 610 -30.20 -4.63 19.80
CA GLN A 610 -31.33 -4.44 20.70
C GLN A 610 -32.15 -5.73 20.88
N THR A 611 -32.91 -5.79 21.97
CA THR A 611 -33.85 -6.89 22.26
C THR A 611 -35.28 -6.36 22.18
N ILE A 612 -36.11 -6.98 21.35
CA ILE A 612 -37.54 -6.68 21.24
C ILE A 612 -38.24 -7.38 22.41
N ARG A 613 -38.98 -6.66 23.24
CA ARG A 613 -39.75 -7.22 24.35
C ARG A 613 -41.23 -7.22 24.00
N MET A 614 -41.89 -8.36 24.20
CA MET A 614 -43.29 -8.59 23.85
C MET A 614 -44.00 -9.39 24.94
N ARG A 615 -45.33 -9.38 24.91
CA ARG A 615 -46.20 -10.30 25.68
C ARG A 615 -46.87 -11.28 24.74
N VAL A 616 -47.21 -12.47 25.25
CA VAL A 616 -48.04 -13.43 24.51
C VAL A 616 -49.31 -12.75 24.01
N GLY A 617 -49.65 -13.00 22.75
CA GLY A 617 -50.78 -12.41 22.04
C GLY A 617 -50.42 -11.21 21.17
N GLN A 618 -49.37 -10.46 21.50
CA GLN A 618 -48.95 -9.28 20.74
C GLN A 618 -48.39 -9.64 19.35
N THR A 619 -48.47 -8.68 18.44
CA THR A 619 -47.93 -8.73 17.09
C THR A 619 -46.84 -7.68 16.91
N VAL A 620 -45.81 -8.01 16.13
CA VAL A 620 -44.76 -7.07 15.72
C VAL A 620 -44.68 -7.04 14.20
N LYS A 621 -44.71 -5.83 13.62
CA LYS A 621 -44.33 -5.61 12.22
C LYS A 621 -42.83 -5.37 12.18
N VAL A 622 -42.10 -6.26 11.52
CA VAL A 622 -40.67 -6.11 11.28
C VAL A 622 -40.50 -5.63 9.83
N ARG A 623 -39.88 -4.47 9.66
CA ARG A 623 -39.54 -3.88 8.35
C ARG A 623 -38.07 -4.19 8.06
N PHE A 624 -37.81 -5.19 7.23
CA PHE A 624 -36.47 -5.49 6.77
C PHE A 624 -36.09 -4.56 5.62
N ILE A 625 -34.89 -3.98 5.70
CA ILE A 625 -34.30 -3.12 4.67
C ILE A 625 -32.91 -3.67 4.34
N GLY A 626 -32.73 -4.12 3.10
CA GLY A 626 -31.44 -4.52 2.54
C GLY A 626 -30.59 -3.31 2.20
N SER A 627 -30.14 -2.57 3.21
CA SER A 627 -29.29 -1.38 3.06
C SER A 627 -27.82 -1.71 2.75
N ASN A 628 -27.45 -2.98 2.76
CA ASN A 628 -26.12 -3.46 2.43
C ASN A 628 -25.89 -3.49 0.90
N ASN A 629 -24.62 -3.64 0.49
CA ASN A 629 -24.24 -3.59 -0.93
C ASN A 629 -24.07 -4.98 -1.57
N ASN A 630 -23.68 -6.00 -0.80
CA ASN A 630 -23.09 -7.20 -1.40
C ASN A 630 -23.97 -8.44 -1.32
N PHE A 631 -24.32 -8.89 -0.12
CA PHE A 631 -24.91 -10.22 0.07
C PHE A 631 -26.43 -10.17 0.18
N VAL A 632 -27.10 -11.21 -0.30
CA VAL A 632 -28.46 -11.50 0.14
C VAL A 632 -28.42 -12.00 1.59
N HIS A 633 -29.30 -11.49 2.42
CA HIS A 633 -29.46 -11.91 3.81
C HIS A 633 -30.78 -12.66 3.99
N PRO A 634 -30.79 -14.00 4.07
CA PRO A 634 -31.98 -14.77 4.44
C PRO A 634 -32.34 -14.52 5.90
N MET A 635 -33.29 -13.62 6.17
CA MET A 635 -33.70 -13.24 7.52
C MET A 635 -34.75 -14.21 8.06
N HIS A 636 -34.38 -14.96 9.09
CA HIS A 636 -35.18 -15.97 9.76
C HIS A 636 -35.67 -15.48 11.13
N ILE A 637 -36.93 -15.78 11.50
CA ILE A 637 -37.49 -15.53 12.84
C ILE A 637 -37.94 -16.85 13.47
N HIS A 638 -37.33 -17.23 14.61
CA HIS A 638 -37.72 -18.43 15.34
C HIS A 638 -39.16 -18.33 15.88
N GLY A 639 -39.80 -19.48 16.10
CA GLY A 639 -41.18 -19.53 16.63
C GLY A 639 -42.24 -19.12 15.61
N GLY A 640 -41.88 -19.15 14.32
CA GLY A 640 -42.70 -18.80 13.17
C GLY A 640 -43.96 -19.66 12.96
N PRO A 641 -44.61 -19.52 11.80
CA PRO A 641 -44.28 -18.59 10.71
C PRO A 641 -44.66 -17.14 11.04
N PHE A 642 -44.14 -16.17 10.29
CA PHE A 642 -44.67 -14.82 10.14
C PHE A 642 -45.45 -14.70 8.82
N ASN A 643 -46.26 -13.66 8.68
CA ASN A 643 -46.97 -13.33 7.45
C ASN A 643 -46.24 -12.22 6.70
N VAL A 644 -45.90 -12.42 5.42
CA VAL A 644 -45.32 -11.38 4.56
C VAL A 644 -46.45 -10.50 4.03
N VAL A 645 -46.41 -9.21 4.34
CA VAL A 645 -47.53 -8.28 4.09
C VAL A 645 -47.20 -7.14 3.15
N ALA A 646 -45.93 -6.81 2.95
CA ALA A 646 -45.49 -5.82 1.97
C ALA A 646 -44.13 -6.18 1.39
N ARG A 647 -43.88 -5.72 0.16
CA ARG A 647 -42.59 -5.84 -0.51
C ARG A 647 -42.25 -4.52 -1.21
N ASP A 648 -41.03 -4.05 -1.01
CA ASP A 648 -40.48 -2.86 -1.66
C ASP A 648 -41.31 -1.57 -1.45
N GLY A 649 -42.04 -1.49 -0.34
CA GLY A 649 -42.92 -0.36 -0.01
C GLY A 649 -44.39 -0.64 -0.27
N GLU A 650 -44.69 -1.57 -1.18
CA GLU A 650 -46.05 -1.89 -1.62
C GLU A 650 -46.72 -2.93 -0.72
N THR A 651 -47.90 -2.59 -0.20
CA THR A 651 -48.73 -3.55 0.54
C THR A 651 -49.25 -4.65 -0.39
N LEU A 652 -48.96 -5.90 -0.05
CA LEU A 652 -49.47 -7.05 -0.80
C LEU A 652 -50.98 -7.19 -0.59
N PRO A 653 -51.77 -7.37 -1.67
CA PRO A 653 -53.17 -7.76 -1.58
C PRO A 653 -53.32 -9.02 -0.73
N ALA A 654 -54.43 -9.15 0.02
CA ALA A 654 -54.63 -10.25 0.96
C ALA A 654 -54.45 -11.65 0.32
N ALA A 655 -54.81 -11.82 -0.96
CA ALA A 655 -54.65 -13.08 -1.70
C ALA A 655 -53.19 -13.42 -2.07
N GLN A 656 -52.29 -12.43 -2.02
CA GLN A 656 -50.86 -12.57 -2.34
C GLN A 656 -49.98 -12.59 -1.08
N GLN A 657 -50.55 -12.31 0.10
CA GLN A 657 -49.84 -12.48 1.36
C GLN A 657 -49.60 -13.96 1.64
N PHE A 658 -48.43 -14.29 2.17
CA PHE A 658 -48.03 -15.66 2.41
C PHE A 658 -47.25 -15.83 3.70
N LEU A 659 -47.31 -17.04 4.26
CA LEU A 659 -46.55 -17.41 5.45
C LEU A 659 -45.14 -17.83 5.06
N ALA A 660 -44.17 -17.35 5.84
CA ALA A 660 -42.78 -17.78 5.76
C ALA A 660 -42.16 -17.77 7.16
N ASP A 661 -41.05 -18.48 7.34
CA ASP A 661 -40.18 -18.31 8.50
C ASP A 661 -38.88 -17.59 8.16
N THR A 662 -38.57 -17.47 6.86
CA THR A 662 -37.34 -16.92 6.32
C THR A 662 -37.64 -16.17 5.02
N VAL A 663 -37.11 -14.96 4.88
CA VAL A 663 -37.20 -14.17 3.64
C VAL A 663 -35.82 -13.73 3.18
N ASN A 664 -35.55 -13.85 1.88
CA ASN A 664 -34.31 -13.37 1.28
C ASN A 664 -34.39 -11.85 1.10
N VAL A 665 -33.59 -11.11 1.87
CA VAL A 665 -33.47 -9.66 1.77
C VAL A 665 -32.19 -9.35 1.00
N GLY A 666 -32.31 -9.06 -0.29
CA GLY A 666 -31.17 -8.64 -1.12
C GLY A 666 -30.88 -7.13 -1.01
N PRO A 667 -29.71 -6.68 -1.51
CA PRO A 667 -29.39 -5.26 -1.64
C PRO A 667 -30.54 -4.49 -2.33
N GLY A 668 -31.00 -3.42 -1.69
CA GLY A 668 -32.11 -2.59 -2.15
C GLY A 668 -33.51 -3.11 -1.82
N GLN A 669 -33.70 -4.39 -1.47
CA GLN A 669 -35.05 -4.93 -1.20
C GLN A 669 -35.58 -4.56 0.17
N ARG A 670 -36.92 -4.46 0.29
CA ARG A 670 -37.61 -4.29 1.56
C ARG A 670 -38.72 -5.32 1.72
N TYR A 671 -38.89 -5.84 2.94
CA TYR A 671 -40.01 -6.71 3.28
C TYR A 671 -40.61 -6.28 4.61
N ASP A 672 -41.93 -6.13 4.65
CA ASP A 672 -42.66 -6.01 5.91
C ASP A 672 -43.28 -7.36 6.25
N VAL A 673 -43.02 -7.83 7.47
CA VAL A 673 -43.58 -9.09 7.98
C VAL A 673 -44.28 -8.86 9.31
N ILE A 674 -45.39 -9.56 9.55
CA ILE A 674 -46.09 -9.56 10.83
C ILE A 674 -45.84 -10.89 11.54
N TRP A 675 -45.19 -10.82 12.69
CA TRP A 675 -44.95 -11.96 13.56
C TRP A 675 -45.80 -11.85 14.84
N ARG A 676 -46.35 -12.97 15.31
CA ARG A 676 -47.20 -13.03 16.50
C ARG A 676 -46.51 -13.78 17.63
N ALA A 677 -46.48 -13.18 18.81
CA ALA A 677 -45.99 -13.80 20.05
C ALA A 677 -46.97 -14.88 20.53
N ARG A 678 -46.68 -16.14 20.22
CA ARG A 678 -47.57 -17.28 20.53
C ARG A 678 -47.27 -17.96 21.87
N LYS A 679 -46.01 -17.98 22.28
CA LYS A 679 -45.52 -18.67 23.47
C LYS A 679 -44.44 -17.83 24.16
N PRO A 680 -44.35 -17.87 25.50
CA PRO A 680 -43.27 -17.21 26.23
C PRO A 680 -41.92 -17.86 25.89
N GLY A 681 -40.85 -17.07 25.93
CA GLY A 681 -39.50 -17.53 25.62
C GLY A 681 -38.64 -16.48 24.92
N THR A 682 -37.39 -16.85 24.62
CA THR A 682 -36.49 -16.04 23.79
C THR A 682 -36.43 -16.64 22.39
N TRP A 683 -36.75 -15.83 21.39
CA TRP A 683 -36.75 -16.18 19.98
C TRP A 683 -35.70 -15.34 19.26
N LEU A 684 -35.00 -15.92 18.28
CA LEU A 684 -34.00 -15.19 17.50
C LEU A 684 -34.62 -14.63 16.22
N ILE A 685 -34.14 -13.45 15.82
CA ILE A 685 -34.18 -12.97 14.44
C ILE A 685 -32.74 -12.97 13.96
N HIS A 686 -32.41 -13.69 12.89
CA HIS A 686 -31.03 -13.71 12.39
C HIS A 686 -30.93 -13.99 10.90
N CYS A 687 -29.79 -13.65 10.31
CA CYS A 687 -29.42 -14.12 8.97
C CYS A 687 -29.12 -15.62 9.01
N HIS A 688 -29.62 -16.39 8.05
CA HIS A 688 -29.43 -17.84 7.96
C HIS A 688 -28.20 -18.25 7.12
N ILE A 689 -27.28 -17.32 6.88
CA ILE A 689 -25.94 -17.62 6.37
C ILE A 689 -24.99 -17.69 7.57
N PRO A 690 -24.38 -18.85 7.89
CA PRO A 690 -23.61 -19.03 9.13
C PRO A 690 -22.47 -18.02 9.32
N HIS A 691 -21.79 -17.63 8.24
CA HIS A 691 -20.74 -16.61 8.31
C HIS A 691 -21.26 -15.25 8.83
N HIS A 692 -22.51 -14.89 8.49
CA HIS A 692 -23.13 -13.61 8.82
C HIS A 692 -23.60 -13.55 10.28
N THR A 693 -23.59 -14.67 10.99
CA THR A 693 -23.88 -14.77 12.42
C THR A 693 -22.60 -14.85 13.25
N THR A 694 -21.49 -14.33 12.74
CA THR A 694 -20.20 -14.26 13.44
C THR A 694 -19.67 -12.84 13.52
N ASN A 695 -18.80 -12.59 14.51
CA ASN A 695 -17.99 -11.39 14.63
C ASN A 695 -16.55 -11.77 14.28
N ASN A 696 -16.10 -11.42 13.07
CA ASN A 696 -14.79 -11.82 12.53
C ASN A 696 -14.56 -13.33 12.60
N ASN A 697 -15.50 -14.11 12.05
CA ASN A 697 -15.49 -15.57 12.04
C ASN A 697 -15.56 -16.25 13.42
N THR A 698 -15.92 -15.50 14.47
CA THR A 698 -16.10 -16.05 15.82
C THR A 698 -17.50 -15.79 16.34
N GLU A 699 -18.12 -16.79 16.95
CA GLU A 699 -19.35 -16.61 17.72
C GLU A 699 -19.02 -16.14 19.14
N GLN A 700 -19.82 -15.22 19.67
CA GLN A 700 -19.72 -14.62 20.99
C GLN A 700 -21.11 -14.68 21.64
N ASP A 701 -21.22 -15.22 22.86
CA ASP A 701 -22.50 -15.42 23.55
C ASP A 701 -23.54 -16.21 22.72
N GLY A 702 -23.08 -17.22 21.98
CA GLY A 702 -23.91 -18.13 21.18
C GLY A 702 -24.32 -17.60 19.80
N GLY A 703 -23.71 -16.50 19.33
CA GLY A 703 -23.96 -15.96 17.99
C GLY A 703 -23.10 -14.75 17.68
N GLY A 704 -23.51 -13.92 16.72
CA GLY A 704 -22.74 -12.77 16.27
C GLY A 704 -23.44 -12.07 15.11
N GLY A 705 -22.84 -11.00 14.61
CA GLY A 705 -23.25 -10.38 13.37
C GLY A 705 -24.74 -9.98 13.31
N LEU A 706 -25.42 -10.42 12.24
CA LEU A 706 -26.85 -10.19 11.97
C LEU A 706 -27.73 -11.12 12.81
N MET A 707 -27.75 -10.89 14.12
CA MET A 707 -28.61 -11.61 15.05
C MET A 707 -29.21 -10.62 16.06
N MET A 708 -30.45 -10.84 16.46
CA MET A 708 -31.10 -10.12 17.56
C MET A 708 -32.12 -11.02 18.27
N LYS A 709 -32.62 -10.55 19.42
CA LYS A 709 -33.54 -11.33 20.26
C LYS A 709 -34.93 -10.70 20.34
N ILE A 710 -35.95 -11.54 20.33
CA ILE A 710 -37.30 -11.25 20.80
C ILE A 710 -37.49 -11.99 22.12
N VAL A 711 -37.84 -11.29 23.18
CA VAL A 711 -38.19 -11.87 24.48
C VAL A 711 -39.69 -11.72 24.69
N VAL A 712 -40.38 -12.85 24.76
CA VAL A 712 -41.83 -12.93 24.99
C VAL A 712 -42.08 -13.31 26.44
N GLU A 713 -42.74 -12.41 27.17
CA GLU A 713 -43.24 -12.61 28.52
C GLU A 713 -44.67 -13.18 28.49
N GLY A 714 -45.04 -13.91 29.55
CA GLY A 714 -46.32 -14.63 29.68
C GLY A 714 -47.55 -13.75 29.74
#